data_AF-A0A1Y3VTB7-F1
#
_entry.id   AF-A0A1Y3VTB7-F1
#
_cell.length_a   1.000
_cell.length_b   1.000
_cell.length_c   1.000
_cell.angle_alpha   90.00
_cell.angle_beta   90.00
_cell.angle_gamma   90.00
#
_symmetry.space_group_name_H-M   'P 1'
#
loop_
_entity.id
_entity.type
_entity.pdbx_description
1 polymer ?
#
loop_
_entity_poly.entity_id
_entity_poly.type
_entity_poly.pdbx_seq_one_letter_code
_entity_poly.pdbx_strand_id
1 'polypeptide(L)'
;MLLSGGKGAAANRYTELFRERADRAIAAFERGKTGHDRRESPWNGDVSMINLGYLCYVVGLADEEKRYVDVALKMYDCYLDQVDGKLLTADFHAYRPFALMTRRLDTSGLLTGDRRTRARKLAEGFMHWFSPRHSVARVFLEEMWDHNIHMATYVAVRALSLTFPDLPGQTEADSLCNEVVNRIIRKCDLNENASNYSTLGAAYFYDLLRLDNRMERLSTPGFRDYFLRWRDMMSPAIMLPEFGDSYFYHNQLPLDLVLMMEVAAGSFNDASFSDEAQRIMSSYGHTAIISDDQMFRSLLLAELELSSPSHASDRGLSFISKRRLDSGALTFDKLVLKTGNRPGDAMIAMDLYCRGSHAHEFRESAILYYEAGGVPLFHSLGRRGTSGANFANLFWMTPAGNFPGHPAKHVWNTMTIPIDRLQPKGEKYIFGSRKLDFRTFPQKDLNHIVFDNLRLVGPKDTLLIDGFETAELWDRNLLQHNPAVRIESVEDRTEGDRAQQIQWNLFTNEVVSRLLPESFMEMEIDPKRYDRICLDYKYEGPLPCFHFRGWCARQLDMGCAVLACKVRGAIVKQLRQDAYARIEYDNYMEPGAKLTREIVLTREGILVIRDTFHPTERCIGMDVGQLWQLYTLKERGRDYFVAFDDGRFPQPDGRAREKRCMLVKYLSPTDMECGHKQFVPGYMHAYRLEAEQRVNYRSFHTTYSTTRVKDLKPRSLLQVIYPLAESEYRNAAQIASETQLEPSQSESSIRIPTPDGPYVQISFTQTLPTVIRPMK
;
A
#
# COMPACT_ATOMS: atom_id res chain seq x y z
N MET A 1 -12.95 -36.21 4.70
CA MET A 1 -11.80 -36.54 5.56
C MET A 1 -10.70 -35.56 5.18
N LEU A 2 -10.32 -34.51 5.92
CA LEU A 2 -10.25 -34.27 7.35
C LEU A 2 -10.82 -32.89 7.74
N LEU A 3 -12.08 -32.87 8.17
CA LEU A 3 -12.57 -32.13 9.34
C LEU A 3 -13.34 -33.10 10.25
N SER A 4 -12.96 -34.38 10.17
CA SER A 4 -13.47 -35.50 10.97
C SER A 4 -12.40 -35.83 11.99
N GLY A 5 -12.57 -35.38 13.25
CA GLY A 5 -11.87 -35.90 14.43
C GLY A 5 -10.41 -36.32 14.26
N GLY A 6 -9.60 -35.56 13.52
CA GLY A 6 -8.15 -35.75 13.51
C GLY A 6 -7.62 -35.35 14.88
N LYS A 7 -6.69 -36.13 15.44
CA LYS A 7 -5.87 -35.71 16.58
C LYS A 7 -5.45 -34.25 16.34
N GLY A 8 -5.68 -33.37 17.32
CA GLY A 8 -5.23 -31.99 17.21
C GLY A 8 -3.77 -31.97 16.76
N ALA A 9 -3.42 -31.08 15.84
CA ALA A 9 -2.01 -30.88 15.54
C ALA A 9 -1.30 -30.53 16.85
N ALA A 10 -0.28 -31.30 17.23
CA ALA A 10 0.44 -31.10 18.47
C ALA A 10 1.04 -29.69 18.53
N ALA A 11 1.11 -29.12 19.73
CA ALA A 11 1.78 -27.85 20.00
C ALA A 11 3.12 -27.74 19.24
N ASN A 12 3.30 -26.61 18.57
CA ASN A 12 4.49 -26.29 17.79
C ASN A 12 5.26 -25.12 18.44
N ARG A 13 6.37 -24.68 17.82
CA ARG A 13 7.22 -23.62 18.37
C ARG A 13 6.53 -22.26 18.56
N TYR A 14 5.38 -22.03 17.94
CA TYR A 14 4.61 -20.81 18.03
C TYR A 14 3.48 -20.89 19.06
N THR A 15 3.07 -22.09 19.47
CA THR A 15 1.90 -22.27 20.34
C THR A 15 2.04 -21.54 21.67
N GLU A 16 3.24 -21.51 22.26
CA GLU A 16 3.51 -20.82 23.54
C GLU A 16 3.18 -19.32 23.49
N LEU A 17 3.50 -18.65 22.37
CA LEU A 17 3.18 -17.23 22.18
C LEU A 17 1.67 -16.97 22.28
N PHE A 18 0.85 -17.86 21.72
CA PHE A 18 -0.62 -17.74 21.78
C PHE A 18 -1.15 -18.16 23.15
N ARG A 19 -0.53 -19.16 23.79
CA ARG A 19 -0.85 -19.61 25.15
C ARG A 19 -0.72 -18.47 26.15
N GLU A 20 0.38 -17.73 26.15
CA GLU A 20 0.58 -16.59 27.04
C GLU A 20 -0.54 -15.55 26.92
N ARG A 21 -1.03 -15.29 25.68
CA ARG A 21 -2.14 -14.36 25.46
C ARG A 21 -3.47 -14.94 25.92
N ALA A 22 -3.69 -16.24 25.72
CA ALA A 22 -4.88 -16.95 26.16
C ALA A 22 -4.97 -16.96 27.70
N ASP A 23 -3.87 -17.22 28.41
CA ASP A 23 -3.82 -17.14 29.87
C ASP A 23 -4.21 -15.75 30.39
N ARG A 24 -3.69 -14.68 29.77
CA ARG A 24 -4.09 -13.31 30.09
C ARG A 24 -5.58 -13.07 29.83
N ALA A 25 -6.12 -13.63 28.76
CA ALA A 25 -7.54 -13.53 28.42
C ALA A 25 -8.43 -14.23 29.45
N ILE A 26 -8.07 -15.46 29.84
CA ILE A 26 -8.77 -16.24 30.86
C ILE A 26 -8.75 -15.48 32.19
N ALA A 27 -7.58 -15.03 32.64
CA ALA A 27 -7.46 -14.29 33.88
C ALA A 27 -8.27 -12.98 33.89
N ALA A 28 -8.37 -12.29 32.75
CA ALA A 28 -9.20 -11.10 32.61
C ALA A 28 -10.70 -11.44 32.68
N PHE A 29 -11.13 -12.49 31.96
CA PHE A 29 -12.51 -12.95 31.94
C PHE A 29 -12.99 -13.45 33.31
N GLU A 30 -12.16 -14.21 34.02
CA GLU A 30 -12.43 -14.68 35.38
C GLU A 30 -12.57 -13.54 36.40
N ARG A 31 -11.97 -12.37 36.13
CA ARG A 31 -12.16 -11.13 36.91
C ARG A 31 -13.40 -10.33 36.49
N GLY A 32 -14.26 -10.89 35.63
CA GLY A 32 -15.47 -10.24 35.15
C GLY A 32 -15.25 -9.18 34.08
N LYS A 33 -14.06 -9.14 33.45
CA LYS A 33 -13.82 -8.22 32.33
C LYS A 33 -14.40 -8.81 31.05
N THR A 34 -15.30 -8.06 30.41
CA THR A 34 -16.07 -8.53 29.24
C THR A 34 -15.64 -7.90 27.92
N GLY A 35 -14.42 -7.37 27.83
CA GLY A 35 -13.91 -6.72 26.60
C GLY A 35 -14.32 -5.25 26.44
N HIS A 36 -14.96 -4.63 27.42
CA HIS A 36 -15.28 -3.19 27.41
C HIS A 36 -14.08 -2.27 27.70
N ASP A 37 -12.94 -2.82 28.12
CA ASP A 37 -11.73 -2.05 28.42
C ASP A 37 -10.85 -1.91 27.16
N ARG A 38 -10.75 -0.69 26.62
CA ARG A 38 -9.89 -0.35 25.47
C ARG A 38 -8.41 -0.71 25.66
N ARG A 39 -7.98 -0.98 26.89
CA ARG A 39 -6.60 -1.38 27.20
C ARG A 39 -6.32 -2.86 26.95
N GLU A 40 -7.35 -3.68 26.74
CA GLU A 40 -7.23 -5.15 26.64
C GLU A 40 -7.46 -5.72 25.23
N SER A 41 -7.99 -4.90 24.32
CA SER A 41 -8.14 -5.18 22.89
C SER A 41 -8.37 -3.84 22.16
N PRO A 42 -7.92 -3.67 20.91
CA PRO A 42 -8.23 -2.49 20.12
C PRO A 42 -9.73 -2.35 19.81
N TRP A 43 -10.51 -3.42 20.02
CA TRP A 43 -11.95 -3.49 19.74
C TRP A 43 -12.74 -3.42 21.06
N ASN A 44 -13.84 -2.66 21.09
CA ASN A 44 -14.69 -2.54 22.29
C ASN A 44 -15.79 -3.60 22.33
N GLY A 45 -16.03 -4.20 23.49
CA GLY A 45 -17.22 -5.02 23.79
C GLY A 45 -17.21 -6.42 23.16
N ASP A 46 -18.23 -6.71 22.38
CA ASP A 46 -18.55 -8.03 21.80
C ASP A 46 -17.50 -8.55 20.82
N VAL A 47 -16.92 -7.68 20.00
CA VAL A 47 -15.84 -8.05 19.06
C VAL A 47 -14.65 -8.68 19.78
N SER A 48 -14.28 -8.15 20.95
CA SER A 48 -13.18 -8.70 21.76
C SER A 48 -13.53 -10.05 22.37
N MET A 49 -14.78 -10.22 22.83
CA MET A 49 -15.23 -11.46 23.44
C MET A 49 -15.07 -12.65 22.49
N ILE A 50 -15.53 -12.52 21.24
CA ILE A 50 -15.46 -13.63 20.28
C ILE A 50 -14.03 -13.95 19.84
N ASN A 51 -13.17 -12.95 19.67
CA ASN A 51 -11.77 -13.18 19.30
C ASN A 51 -11.00 -13.90 20.42
N LEU A 52 -11.19 -13.49 21.68
CA LEU A 52 -10.56 -14.12 22.83
C LEU A 52 -11.09 -15.54 23.06
N GLY A 53 -12.39 -15.76 22.89
CA GLY A 53 -13.00 -17.09 22.92
C GLY A 53 -12.41 -17.99 21.84
N TYR A 54 -12.28 -17.50 20.61
CA TYR A 54 -11.69 -18.28 19.52
C TYR A 54 -10.21 -18.58 19.75
N LEU A 55 -9.42 -17.61 20.24
CA LEU A 55 -8.03 -17.82 20.66
C LEU A 55 -7.92 -18.94 21.69
N CYS A 56 -8.68 -18.87 22.79
CA CYS A 56 -8.65 -19.88 23.85
C CYS A 56 -9.05 -21.25 23.30
N TYR A 57 -10.05 -21.30 22.41
CA TYR A 57 -10.47 -22.55 21.79
C TYR A 57 -9.35 -23.18 20.94
N VAL A 58 -8.68 -22.39 20.09
CA VAL A 58 -7.57 -22.88 19.25
C VAL A 58 -6.40 -23.36 20.12
N VAL A 59 -6.00 -22.58 21.13
CA VAL A 59 -4.94 -22.98 22.08
C VAL A 59 -5.31 -24.26 22.81
N GLY A 60 -6.53 -24.37 23.33
CA GLY A 60 -7.00 -25.58 24.02
C GLY A 60 -7.01 -26.84 23.15
N LEU A 61 -7.23 -26.68 21.85
CA LEU A 61 -7.11 -27.80 20.90
C LEU A 61 -5.65 -28.17 20.60
N ALA A 62 -4.76 -27.18 20.45
CA ALA A 62 -3.34 -27.41 20.14
C ALA A 62 -2.57 -27.99 21.33
N ASP A 63 -2.92 -27.58 22.55
CA ASP A 63 -2.28 -28.01 23.80
C ASP A 63 -2.95 -29.22 24.45
N GLU A 64 -4.08 -29.69 23.90
CA GLU A 64 -4.93 -30.72 24.50
C GLU A 64 -5.39 -30.39 25.93
N GLU A 65 -5.47 -29.08 26.26
CA GLU A 65 -5.82 -28.58 27.58
C GLU A 65 -7.29 -28.16 27.68
N LYS A 66 -8.08 -29.00 28.34
CA LYS A 66 -9.53 -28.81 28.51
C LYS A 66 -9.90 -27.46 29.15
N ARG A 67 -9.08 -26.92 30.05
CA ARG A 67 -9.33 -25.63 30.73
C ARG A 67 -9.60 -24.50 29.74
N TYR A 68 -8.79 -24.39 28.69
CA TYR A 68 -8.97 -23.33 27.69
C TYR A 68 -10.27 -23.52 26.89
N VAL A 69 -10.60 -24.76 26.53
CA VAL A 69 -11.84 -25.10 25.83
C VAL A 69 -13.06 -24.74 26.68
N ASP A 70 -13.06 -25.10 27.97
CA ASP A 70 -14.17 -24.83 28.88
C ASP A 70 -14.40 -23.32 29.07
N VAL A 71 -13.34 -22.51 29.16
CA VAL A 71 -13.46 -21.04 29.23
C VAL A 71 -13.89 -20.45 27.89
N ALA A 72 -13.36 -20.95 26.78
CA ALA A 72 -13.75 -20.51 25.44
C ALA A 72 -15.25 -20.68 25.18
N LEU A 73 -15.84 -21.79 25.63
CA LEU A 73 -17.29 -22.03 25.55
C LEU A 73 -18.09 -20.98 26.33
N LYS A 74 -17.64 -20.62 27.54
CA LYS A 74 -18.27 -19.56 28.34
C LYS A 74 -18.17 -18.19 27.66
N MET A 75 -17.03 -17.87 27.07
CA MET A 75 -16.84 -16.63 26.30
C MET A 75 -17.74 -16.60 25.07
N TYR A 76 -17.88 -17.71 24.34
CA TYR A 76 -18.77 -17.81 23.19
C TYR A 76 -20.25 -17.64 23.58
N ASP A 77 -20.69 -18.26 24.67
CA ASP A 77 -22.05 -18.09 25.18
C ASP A 77 -22.32 -16.64 25.61
N CYS A 78 -21.35 -15.99 26.27
CA CYS A 78 -21.42 -14.57 26.64
C CYS A 78 -21.47 -13.66 25.40
N TYR A 79 -20.69 -13.97 24.36
CA TYR A 79 -20.76 -13.25 23.09
C TYR A 79 -22.16 -13.34 22.48
N LEU A 80 -22.74 -14.54 22.40
CA LEU A 80 -24.10 -14.75 21.88
C LEU A 80 -25.15 -13.95 22.67
N ASP A 81 -25.01 -13.85 24.00
CA ASP A 81 -25.89 -13.01 24.83
C ASP A 81 -25.72 -11.52 24.53
N GLN A 82 -24.48 -11.06 24.35
CA GLN A 82 -24.18 -9.65 24.06
C GLN A 82 -24.69 -9.20 22.69
N VAL A 83 -24.83 -10.12 21.74
CA VAL A 83 -25.29 -9.82 20.37
C VAL A 83 -26.71 -10.30 20.09
N ASP A 84 -27.44 -10.83 21.08
CA ASP A 84 -28.83 -11.22 20.87
C ASP A 84 -29.67 -9.99 20.47
N GLY A 85 -30.49 -10.16 19.43
CA GLY A 85 -31.26 -9.10 18.81
C GLY A 85 -30.45 -8.07 18.01
N LYS A 86 -29.11 -8.17 17.97
CA LYS A 86 -28.27 -7.33 17.10
C LYS A 86 -28.11 -7.97 15.72
N LEU A 87 -28.07 -7.11 14.69
CA LEU A 87 -27.64 -7.52 13.36
C LEU A 87 -26.11 -7.58 13.32
N LEU A 88 -25.57 -8.78 13.04
CA LEU A 88 -24.14 -8.96 12.78
C LEU A 88 -23.81 -8.34 11.42
N THR A 89 -23.55 -7.03 11.38
CA THR A 89 -23.26 -6.34 10.13
C THR A 89 -22.00 -5.50 10.24
N ALA A 90 -21.17 -5.60 9.19
CA ALA A 90 -20.09 -4.69 8.82
C ALA A 90 -18.73 -4.74 9.57
N ASP A 91 -18.48 -5.65 10.53
CA ASP A 91 -17.13 -5.83 11.10
C ASP A 91 -16.59 -7.27 11.01
N PHE A 92 -15.55 -7.44 10.19
CA PHE A 92 -14.91 -8.73 9.95
C PHE A 92 -14.13 -9.27 11.14
N HIS A 93 -13.72 -8.40 12.06
CA HIS A 93 -13.12 -8.83 13.31
C HIS A 93 -14.13 -9.56 14.20
N ALA A 94 -15.44 -9.41 13.98
CA ALA A 94 -16.47 -10.14 14.74
C ALA A 94 -16.98 -11.37 13.98
N TYR A 95 -17.43 -11.20 12.74
CA TYR A 95 -18.15 -12.28 12.05
C TYR A 95 -17.25 -13.44 11.62
N ARG A 96 -15.97 -13.20 11.28
CA ARG A 96 -15.03 -14.26 10.89
C ARG A 96 -14.74 -15.21 12.06
N PRO A 97 -14.25 -14.73 13.23
CA PRO A 97 -13.98 -15.63 14.36
C PRO A 97 -15.26 -16.29 14.89
N PHE A 98 -16.42 -15.59 14.87
CA PHE A 98 -17.72 -16.21 15.14
C PHE A 98 -17.94 -17.43 14.24
N ALA A 99 -17.96 -17.24 12.92
CA ALA A 99 -18.27 -18.29 11.96
C ALA A 99 -17.28 -19.48 12.03
N LEU A 100 -15.98 -19.19 12.14
CA LEU A 100 -14.95 -20.22 12.27
C LEU A 100 -15.10 -21.01 13.57
N MET A 101 -15.33 -20.33 14.70
CA MET A 101 -15.55 -21.00 15.98
C MET A 101 -16.84 -21.81 15.95
N THR A 102 -17.95 -21.27 15.44
CA THR A 102 -19.22 -22.00 15.28
C THR A 102 -19.02 -23.29 14.49
N ARG A 103 -18.29 -23.24 13.37
CA ARG A 103 -17.98 -24.43 12.56
C ARG A 103 -17.16 -25.47 13.32
N ARG A 104 -16.17 -25.04 14.10
CA ARG A 104 -15.36 -25.96 14.90
C ARG A 104 -16.15 -26.58 16.05
N LEU A 105 -17.03 -25.81 16.70
CA LEU A 105 -17.93 -26.34 17.73
C LEU A 105 -18.92 -27.36 17.16
N ASP A 106 -19.44 -27.12 15.96
CA ASP A 106 -20.31 -28.07 15.24
C ASP A 106 -19.59 -29.38 14.93
N THR A 107 -18.42 -29.30 14.30
CA THR A 107 -17.60 -30.48 13.97
C THR A 107 -17.14 -31.27 15.21
N SER A 108 -16.98 -30.61 16.36
CA SER A 108 -16.62 -31.24 17.64
C SER A 108 -17.83 -31.72 18.46
N GLY A 109 -19.06 -31.53 17.98
CA GLY A 109 -20.28 -31.91 18.71
C GLY A 109 -20.59 -31.04 19.94
N LEU A 110 -19.98 -29.85 20.06
CA LEU A 110 -20.16 -28.90 21.16
C LEU A 110 -21.19 -27.80 20.87
N LEU A 111 -21.61 -27.67 19.60
CA LEU A 111 -22.67 -26.76 19.17
C LEU A 111 -24.05 -27.42 19.33
N THR A 112 -24.56 -27.46 20.55
CA THR A 112 -25.81 -28.17 20.92
C THR A 112 -26.79 -27.29 21.68
N GLY A 113 -28.05 -27.74 21.77
CA GLY A 113 -29.10 -27.10 22.56
C GLY A 113 -29.30 -25.61 22.24
N ASP A 114 -29.46 -24.81 23.29
CA ASP A 114 -29.65 -23.36 23.21
C ASP A 114 -28.51 -22.64 22.44
N ARG A 115 -27.25 -23.07 22.63
CA ARG A 115 -26.10 -22.50 21.92
C ARG A 115 -26.24 -22.63 20.40
N ARG A 116 -26.70 -23.80 19.93
CA ARG A 116 -26.95 -24.03 18.49
C ARG A 116 -28.07 -23.11 17.99
N THR A 117 -29.16 -22.99 18.74
CA THR A 117 -30.30 -22.14 18.39
C THR A 117 -29.89 -20.66 18.26
N ARG A 118 -29.17 -20.11 19.25
CA ARG A 118 -28.69 -18.73 19.23
C ARG A 118 -27.69 -18.48 18.11
N ALA A 119 -26.72 -19.38 17.91
CA ALA A 119 -25.76 -19.25 16.82
C ALA A 119 -26.42 -19.30 15.44
N ARG A 120 -27.44 -20.16 15.26
CA ARG A 120 -28.20 -20.24 14.01
C ARG A 120 -28.95 -18.93 13.72
N LYS A 121 -29.64 -18.36 14.71
CA LYS A 121 -30.36 -17.08 14.56
C LYS A 121 -29.41 -15.96 14.12
N LEU A 122 -28.20 -15.91 14.67
CA LEU A 122 -27.17 -14.94 14.26
C LEU A 122 -26.67 -15.20 12.83
N ALA A 123 -26.47 -16.47 12.47
CA ALA A 123 -26.07 -16.88 11.12
C ALA A 123 -27.15 -16.53 10.07
N GLU A 124 -28.43 -16.72 10.38
CA GLU A 124 -29.57 -16.31 9.55
C GLU A 124 -29.51 -14.82 9.24
N GLY A 125 -29.29 -13.98 10.24
CA GLY A 125 -29.14 -12.54 10.06
C GLY A 125 -27.97 -12.17 9.15
N PHE A 126 -26.83 -12.83 9.30
CA PHE A 126 -25.65 -12.60 8.45
C PHE A 126 -25.85 -13.07 7.01
N MET A 127 -26.43 -14.25 6.79
CA MET A 127 -26.73 -14.78 5.44
C MET A 127 -27.76 -13.92 4.71
N HIS A 128 -28.75 -13.39 5.43
CA HIS A 128 -29.72 -12.44 4.91
C HIS A 128 -29.06 -11.10 4.51
N TRP A 129 -28.07 -10.62 5.27
CA TRP A 129 -27.28 -9.44 4.92
C TRP A 129 -26.38 -9.68 3.70
N PHE A 130 -25.77 -10.85 3.59
CA PHE A 130 -24.83 -11.20 2.53
C PHE A 130 -25.51 -11.33 1.17
N SER A 131 -26.60 -12.09 1.09
CA SER A 131 -27.18 -12.57 -0.19
C SER A 131 -27.61 -11.44 -1.15
N PRO A 132 -28.37 -10.41 -0.73
CA PRO A 132 -28.79 -9.33 -1.63
C PRO A 132 -27.64 -8.43 -2.09
N ARG A 133 -26.63 -8.24 -1.22
CA ARG A 133 -25.47 -7.38 -1.52
C ARG A 133 -24.52 -8.01 -2.52
N HIS A 134 -24.49 -9.34 -2.60
CA HIS A 134 -23.56 -10.07 -3.45
C HIS A 134 -24.22 -10.66 -4.71
N SER A 135 -25.56 -10.76 -4.75
CA SER A 135 -26.32 -11.15 -5.95
C SER A 135 -26.53 -10.01 -6.96
N VAL A 136 -26.67 -8.76 -6.48
CA VAL A 136 -26.77 -7.54 -7.32
C VAL A 136 -25.38 -7.05 -7.78
N ALA A 137 -24.32 -7.57 -7.17
CA ALA A 137 -22.95 -7.06 -7.26
C ALA A 137 -22.06 -7.69 -8.35
N ARG A 138 -22.63 -8.21 -9.45
CA ARG A 138 -21.82 -8.52 -10.66
C ARG A 138 -21.19 -7.28 -11.31
N VAL A 139 -21.50 -6.08 -10.82
CA VAL A 139 -21.02 -4.77 -11.29
C VAL A 139 -19.76 -4.29 -10.57
N PHE A 140 -19.29 -4.98 -9.52
CA PHE A 140 -18.11 -4.53 -8.77
C PHE A 140 -16.82 -5.02 -9.42
N LEU A 141 -15.93 -4.07 -9.70
CA LEU A 141 -14.62 -4.19 -10.34
C LEU A 141 -13.78 -5.32 -9.71
N GLU A 142 -12.88 -5.92 -10.50
CA GLU A 142 -12.00 -7.05 -10.16
C GLU A 142 -11.30 -6.93 -8.78
N GLU A 143 -11.12 -5.71 -8.29
CA GLU A 143 -10.44 -5.33 -7.05
C GLU A 143 -11.27 -5.51 -5.79
N MET A 144 -12.59 -5.68 -5.89
CA MET A 144 -13.39 -6.01 -4.70
C MET A 144 -13.30 -7.51 -4.38
N TRP A 145 -13.12 -8.36 -5.38
CA TRP A 145 -13.13 -9.81 -5.18
C TRP A 145 -11.97 -10.29 -4.33
N ASP A 146 -10.77 -9.71 -4.51
CA ASP A 146 -9.54 -10.21 -3.89
C ASP A 146 -9.15 -9.44 -2.60
N HIS A 147 -9.96 -8.48 -2.16
CA HIS A 147 -9.62 -7.67 -0.99
C HIS A 147 -9.87 -8.41 0.34
N ASN A 148 -9.05 -8.09 1.35
CA ASN A 148 -9.03 -8.81 2.64
C ASN A 148 -10.39 -8.87 3.36
N ILE A 149 -11.22 -7.82 3.33
CA ILE A 149 -12.51 -7.83 4.06
C ILE A 149 -13.52 -8.78 3.36
N HIS A 150 -13.51 -8.85 2.03
CA HIS A 150 -14.39 -9.79 1.28
C HIS A 150 -13.86 -11.21 1.46
N MET A 151 -12.54 -11.43 1.48
CA MET A 151 -11.98 -12.73 1.85
C MET A 151 -12.49 -13.20 3.22
N ALA A 152 -12.44 -12.34 4.24
CA ALA A 152 -13.00 -12.68 5.56
C ALA A 152 -14.51 -12.95 5.49
N THR A 153 -15.24 -12.19 4.66
CA THR A 153 -16.68 -12.40 4.43
C THR A 153 -16.95 -13.78 3.82
N TYR A 154 -16.20 -14.16 2.78
CA TYR A 154 -16.33 -15.47 2.13
C TYR A 154 -16.01 -16.62 3.09
N VAL A 155 -14.97 -16.48 3.92
CA VAL A 155 -14.65 -17.44 4.99
C VAL A 155 -15.84 -17.60 5.94
N ALA A 156 -16.43 -16.49 6.39
CA ALA A 156 -17.54 -16.54 7.33
C ALA A 156 -18.79 -17.17 6.73
N VAL A 157 -19.18 -16.74 5.53
CA VAL A 157 -20.30 -17.33 4.78
C VAL A 157 -20.07 -18.82 4.58
N ARG A 158 -18.88 -19.22 4.11
CA ARG A 158 -18.57 -20.64 3.84
C ARG A 158 -18.63 -21.49 5.11
N ALA A 159 -18.06 -21.01 6.21
CA ALA A 159 -18.10 -21.72 7.49
C ALA A 159 -19.54 -21.89 8.02
N LEU A 160 -20.38 -20.86 7.87
CA LEU A 160 -21.79 -20.92 8.27
C LEU A 160 -22.62 -21.83 7.35
N SER A 161 -22.43 -21.76 6.04
CA SER A 161 -23.07 -22.66 5.06
C SER A 161 -22.76 -24.14 5.35
N LEU A 162 -21.52 -24.46 5.75
CA LEU A 162 -21.13 -25.82 6.14
C LEU A 162 -21.73 -26.27 7.47
N THR A 163 -22.06 -25.33 8.36
CA THR A 163 -22.61 -25.61 9.71
C THR A 163 -24.13 -25.70 9.70
N PHE A 164 -24.79 -24.88 8.89
CA PHE A 164 -26.24 -24.78 8.75
C PHE A 164 -26.62 -24.82 7.25
N PRO A 165 -26.61 -26.02 6.62
CA PRO A 165 -26.78 -26.16 5.17
C PRO A 165 -28.19 -25.81 4.68
N ASP A 166 -29.15 -25.66 5.59
CA ASP A 166 -30.55 -25.36 5.33
C ASP A 166 -30.90 -23.87 5.44
N LEU A 167 -29.90 -22.99 5.63
CA LEU A 167 -30.13 -21.54 5.66
C LEU A 167 -30.49 -20.97 4.27
N PRO A 168 -31.39 -19.98 4.20
CA PRO A 168 -31.67 -19.26 2.94
C PRO A 168 -30.41 -18.60 2.36
N GLY A 169 -30.23 -18.67 1.03
CA GLY A 169 -29.09 -18.07 0.32
C GLY A 169 -27.81 -18.92 0.30
N GLN A 170 -27.86 -20.15 0.82
CA GLN A 170 -26.72 -21.05 0.92
C GLN A 170 -26.15 -21.44 -0.46
N THR A 171 -27.00 -21.74 -1.44
CA THR A 171 -26.56 -22.15 -2.79
C THR A 171 -25.80 -21.03 -3.49
N GLU A 172 -26.32 -19.79 -3.41
CA GLU A 172 -25.71 -18.61 -4.00
C GLU A 172 -24.36 -18.29 -3.35
N ALA A 173 -24.31 -18.39 -2.02
CA ALA A 173 -23.09 -18.26 -1.23
C ALA A 173 -22.01 -19.26 -1.64
N ASP A 174 -22.38 -20.53 -1.77
CA ASP A 174 -21.46 -21.59 -2.18
C ASP A 174 -20.95 -21.39 -3.60
N SER A 175 -21.82 -21.01 -4.53
CA SER A 175 -21.43 -20.69 -5.91
C SER A 175 -20.41 -19.56 -5.94
N LEU A 176 -20.64 -18.49 -5.19
CA LEU A 176 -19.77 -17.32 -5.15
C LEU A 176 -18.41 -17.63 -4.52
N CYS A 177 -18.38 -18.34 -3.38
CA CYS A 177 -17.13 -18.75 -2.75
C CYS A 177 -16.29 -19.63 -3.70
N ASN A 178 -16.93 -20.59 -4.39
CA ASN A 178 -16.24 -21.42 -5.38
C ASN A 178 -15.68 -20.60 -6.55
N GLU A 179 -16.43 -19.63 -7.05
CA GLU A 179 -15.99 -18.73 -8.12
C GLU A 179 -14.74 -17.95 -7.72
N VAL A 180 -14.77 -17.33 -6.54
CA VAL A 180 -13.64 -16.59 -5.94
C VAL A 180 -12.40 -17.48 -5.81
N VAL A 181 -12.55 -18.65 -5.19
CA VAL A 181 -11.42 -19.59 -4.98
C VAL A 181 -10.83 -20.02 -6.32
N ASN A 182 -11.68 -20.37 -7.28
CA ASN A 182 -11.24 -20.78 -8.61
C ASN A 182 -10.53 -19.64 -9.36
N ARG A 183 -10.98 -18.40 -9.21
CA ARG A 183 -10.33 -17.21 -9.79
C ARG A 183 -8.91 -17.02 -9.23
N ILE A 184 -8.75 -17.07 -7.91
CA ILE A 184 -7.44 -16.92 -7.26
C ILE A 184 -6.50 -18.06 -7.64
N ILE A 185 -6.98 -19.32 -7.66
CA ILE A 185 -6.18 -20.48 -8.08
C ILE A 185 -5.70 -20.34 -9.53
N ARG A 186 -6.56 -19.87 -10.45
CA ARG A 186 -6.17 -19.66 -11.85
C ARG A 186 -5.06 -18.63 -12.00
N LYS A 187 -5.08 -17.58 -11.18
CA LYS A 187 -4.03 -16.55 -11.16
C LYS A 187 -2.79 -16.98 -10.39
N CYS A 188 -2.96 -17.88 -9.42
CA CYS A 188 -1.97 -18.22 -8.40
C CYS A 188 -1.49 -16.99 -7.59
N ASP A 189 -2.36 -16.00 -7.41
CA ASP A 189 -2.05 -14.72 -6.78
C ASP A 189 -3.35 -14.06 -6.30
N LEU A 190 -3.30 -13.35 -5.17
CA LEU A 190 -4.37 -12.45 -4.75
C LEU A 190 -4.05 -11.06 -5.29
N ASN A 191 -4.98 -10.44 -6.01
CA ASN A 191 -4.80 -9.07 -6.52
C ASN A 191 -4.95 -7.98 -5.45
N GLU A 192 -4.31 -8.20 -4.30
CA GLU A 192 -4.18 -7.28 -3.17
C GLU A 192 -2.76 -6.70 -3.18
N ASN A 193 -2.67 -5.37 -3.28
CA ASN A 193 -1.40 -4.67 -3.48
C ASN A 193 -1.12 -3.66 -2.38
N ALA A 194 -1.28 -4.11 -1.14
CA ALA A 194 -0.74 -3.47 0.04
C ALA A 194 0.02 -4.49 0.89
N SER A 195 1.19 -4.11 1.42
CA SER A 195 2.09 -5.04 2.13
C SER A 195 1.40 -5.79 3.26
N ASN A 196 0.71 -5.08 4.16
CA ASN A 196 0.01 -5.64 5.31
C ASN A 196 -1.34 -6.31 4.95
N TYR A 197 -2.04 -5.84 3.92
CA TYR A 197 -3.34 -6.41 3.54
C TYR A 197 -3.19 -7.66 2.65
N SER A 198 -2.10 -7.77 1.89
CA SER A 198 -1.84 -8.94 1.02
C SER A 198 -1.60 -10.21 1.82
N THR A 199 -0.81 -10.12 2.89
CA THR A 199 -0.54 -11.23 3.81
C THR A 199 -1.79 -11.61 4.60
N LEU A 200 -2.59 -10.61 4.98
CA LEU A 200 -3.87 -10.81 5.64
C LEU A 200 -4.89 -11.53 4.74
N GLY A 201 -5.07 -11.04 3.52
CA GLY A 201 -5.96 -11.66 2.53
C GLY A 201 -5.54 -13.09 2.23
N ALA A 202 -4.23 -13.37 2.17
CA ALA A 202 -3.70 -14.72 1.97
C ALA A 202 -3.98 -15.65 3.14
N ALA A 203 -3.87 -15.18 4.39
CA ALA A 203 -4.26 -15.95 5.56
C ALA A 203 -5.76 -16.32 5.56
N TYR A 204 -6.62 -15.42 5.07
CA TYR A 204 -8.06 -15.71 4.92
C TYR A 204 -8.35 -16.62 3.73
N PHE A 205 -7.59 -16.51 2.64
CA PHE A 205 -7.68 -17.47 1.54
C PHE A 205 -7.24 -18.87 2.00
N TYR A 206 -6.24 -18.97 2.88
CA TYR A 206 -5.85 -20.21 3.53
C TYR A 206 -6.99 -20.81 4.38
N ASP A 207 -7.70 -20.01 5.19
CA ASP A 207 -8.92 -20.46 5.89
C ASP A 207 -9.94 -21.05 4.92
N LEU A 208 -10.19 -20.37 3.79
CA LEU A 208 -11.19 -20.78 2.80
C LEU A 208 -10.81 -22.12 2.12
N LEU A 209 -9.54 -22.29 1.76
CA LEU A 209 -9.05 -23.57 1.23
C LEU A 209 -9.14 -24.70 2.26
N ARG A 210 -8.92 -24.42 3.56
CA ARG A 210 -9.11 -25.43 4.62
C ARG A 210 -10.57 -25.83 4.75
N LEU A 211 -11.50 -24.89 4.72
CA LEU A 211 -12.94 -25.16 4.77
C LEU A 211 -13.39 -26.03 3.58
N ASP A 212 -12.80 -25.80 2.40
CA ASP A 212 -13.12 -26.53 1.18
C ASP A 212 -12.33 -27.83 1.00
N ASN A 213 -11.38 -28.13 1.88
CA ASN A 213 -10.45 -29.26 1.73
C ASN A 213 -9.71 -29.23 0.38
N ARG A 214 -9.19 -28.04 0.02
CA ARG A 214 -8.48 -27.73 -1.24
C ARG A 214 -7.05 -27.24 -1.01
N MET A 215 -6.44 -27.66 0.09
CA MET A 215 -5.10 -27.21 0.50
C MET A 215 -4.00 -27.58 -0.50
N GLU A 216 -4.18 -28.66 -1.25
CA GLU A 216 -3.24 -29.11 -2.29
C GLU A 216 -3.04 -28.07 -3.40
N ARG A 217 -3.96 -27.12 -3.54
CA ARG A 217 -3.89 -26.06 -4.54
C ARG A 217 -2.78 -25.05 -4.28
N LEU A 218 -2.34 -24.88 -3.03
CA LEU A 218 -1.22 -23.98 -2.72
C LEU A 218 0.12 -24.50 -3.25
N SER A 219 0.28 -25.81 -3.46
CA SER A 219 1.46 -26.39 -4.10
C SER A 219 1.51 -26.18 -5.62
N THR A 220 0.53 -25.50 -6.22
CA THR A 220 0.57 -25.16 -7.65
C THR A 220 1.82 -24.31 -7.94
N PRO A 221 2.63 -24.62 -8.96
CA PRO A 221 3.90 -23.91 -9.21
C PRO A 221 3.78 -22.38 -9.29
N GLY A 222 2.67 -21.86 -9.80
CA GLY A 222 2.44 -20.41 -9.90
C GLY A 222 2.38 -19.71 -8.53
N PHE A 223 1.92 -20.38 -7.48
CA PHE A 223 1.88 -19.77 -6.13
C PHE A 223 3.29 -19.61 -5.56
N ARG A 224 4.26 -20.38 -6.04
CA ARG A 224 5.65 -20.27 -5.58
C ARG A 224 6.20 -18.87 -5.82
N ASP A 225 5.90 -18.26 -6.98
CA ASP A 225 6.32 -16.90 -7.31
C ASP A 225 5.66 -15.84 -6.40
N TYR A 226 4.42 -16.09 -5.98
CA TYR A 226 3.70 -15.25 -5.02
C TYR A 226 4.36 -15.27 -3.64
N PHE A 227 4.73 -16.45 -3.13
CA PHE A 227 5.44 -16.56 -1.85
C PHE A 227 6.88 -16.03 -1.90
N LEU A 228 7.60 -16.31 -2.99
CA LEU A 228 8.94 -15.78 -3.24
C LEU A 228 8.98 -14.25 -3.14
N ARG A 229 7.96 -13.59 -3.71
CA ARG A 229 7.86 -12.12 -3.68
C ARG A 229 7.93 -11.58 -2.26
N TRP A 230 7.20 -12.16 -1.31
CA TRP A 230 7.26 -11.69 0.07
C TRP A 230 8.58 -12.06 0.77
N ARG A 231 9.04 -13.31 0.60
CA ARG A 231 10.29 -13.80 1.19
C ARG A 231 11.47 -12.92 0.78
N ASP A 232 11.56 -12.62 -0.52
CA ASP A 232 12.71 -11.92 -1.09
C ASP A 232 12.54 -10.39 -1.03
N MET A 233 11.34 -9.86 -0.83
CA MET A 233 11.12 -8.41 -0.61
C MET A 233 11.36 -7.97 0.84
N MET A 234 11.35 -8.88 1.81
CA MET A 234 11.69 -8.52 3.19
C MET A 234 13.12 -7.95 3.25
N SER A 235 13.29 -6.80 3.91
CA SER A 235 14.58 -6.12 3.90
C SER A 235 15.63 -6.91 4.70
N PRO A 236 16.93 -6.75 4.39
CA PRO A 236 18.03 -7.16 5.25
C PRO A 236 17.84 -6.81 6.74
N ALA A 237 17.26 -5.65 7.05
CA ALA A 237 16.92 -5.23 8.42
C ALA A 237 15.60 -5.82 8.99
N ILE A 238 14.91 -6.70 8.25
CA ILE A 238 13.57 -7.22 8.58
C ILE A 238 12.54 -6.10 8.69
N MET A 239 12.56 -5.22 7.70
CA MET A 239 11.47 -4.28 7.48
C MET A 239 10.75 -4.66 6.21
N LEU A 240 9.43 -4.75 6.29
CA LEU A 240 8.61 -4.94 5.11
C LEU A 240 8.41 -3.56 4.46
N PRO A 241 8.89 -3.33 3.21
CA PRO A 241 8.60 -2.08 2.50
C PRO A 241 7.11 -1.81 2.46
N GLU A 242 6.71 -0.56 2.76
CA GLU A 242 5.30 -0.19 2.65
C GLU A 242 4.94 0.10 1.19
N PHE A 243 3.84 -0.48 0.73
CA PHE A 243 3.21 -0.16 -0.55
C PHE A 243 1.68 -0.30 -0.43
N GLY A 244 0.97 0.33 -1.37
CA GLY A 244 -0.49 0.47 -1.29
C GLY A 244 -0.92 1.17 0.00
N ASP A 245 -2.10 0.79 0.49
CA ASP A 245 -2.72 1.28 1.73
C ASP A 245 -2.06 0.70 2.99
N SER A 246 -0.74 0.54 2.99
CA SER A 246 0.01 0.03 4.13
C SER A 246 0.60 1.16 4.97
N TYR A 247 0.97 0.79 6.18
CA TYR A 247 1.71 1.63 7.11
C TYR A 247 3.08 1.02 7.36
N PHE A 248 4.11 1.86 7.40
CA PHE A 248 5.44 1.47 7.83
C PHE A 248 5.45 1.23 9.34
N TYR A 249 5.30 0.00 9.81
CA TYR A 249 5.41 -0.33 11.23
C TYR A 249 6.70 -1.09 11.51
N HIS A 250 7.77 -0.38 11.88
CA HIS A 250 9.06 -1.00 12.19
C HIS A 250 9.02 -1.96 13.39
N ASN A 251 8.05 -1.79 14.29
CA ASN A 251 7.91 -2.55 15.53
C ASN A 251 6.67 -3.46 15.54
N GLN A 252 6.01 -3.70 14.41
CA GLN A 252 4.93 -4.68 14.36
C GLN A 252 5.43 -5.96 13.70
N LEU A 253 5.18 -7.09 14.37
CA LEU A 253 5.52 -8.40 13.83
C LEU A 253 4.38 -8.89 12.91
N PRO A 254 4.63 -9.14 11.61
CA PRO A 254 3.60 -9.60 10.68
C PRO A 254 3.40 -11.11 10.82
N LEU A 255 2.62 -11.55 11.82
CA LEU A 255 2.40 -12.97 12.11
C LEU A 255 1.66 -13.71 10.98
N ASP A 256 0.88 -12.99 10.20
CA ASP A 256 0.18 -13.51 9.02
C ASP A 256 1.18 -13.86 7.92
N LEU A 257 2.22 -13.03 7.74
CA LEU A 257 3.34 -13.38 6.87
C LEU A 257 4.11 -14.59 7.40
N VAL A 258 4.38 -14.67 8.71
CA VAL A 258 5.03 -15.84 9.34
C VAL A 258 4.23 -17.11 9.05
N LEU A 259 2.90 -17.08 9.25
CA LEU A 259 1.99 -18.16 8.90
C LEU A 259 2.14 -18.58 7.43
N MET A 260 2.08 -17.62 6.51
CA MET A 260 2.17 -17.92 5.08
C MET A 260 3.55 -18.46 4.66
N MET A 261 4.63 -18.05 5.33
CA MET A 261 5.98 -18.60 5.10
C MET A 261 6.07 -20.06 5.57
N GLU A 262 5.53 -20.41 6.74
CA GLU A 262 5.50 -21.80 7.21
C GLU A 262 4.65 -22.70 6.30
N VAL A 263 3.51 -22.19 5.84
CA VAL A 263 2.66 -22.88 4.86
C VAL A 263 3.41 -23.13 3.54
N ALA A 264 4.14 -22.13 3.05
CA ALA A 264 4.95 -22.27 1.84
C ALA A 264 6.09 -23.29 2.01
N ALA A 265 6.73 -23.32 3.18
CA ALA A 265 7.81 -24.27 3.48
C ALA A 265 7.35 -25.72 3.26
N GLY A 266 6.17 -26.07 3.77
CA GLY A 266 5.58 -27.40 3.58
C GLY A 266 5.07 -27.63 2.17
N SER A 267 4.37 -26.64 1.59
CA SER A 267 3.74 -26.77 0.27
C SER A 267 4.75 -26.99 -0.87
N PHE A 268 5.96 -26.45 -0.74
CA PHE A 268 7.03 -26.54 -1.75
C PHE A 268 8.23 -27.37 -1.30
N ASN A 269 8.23 -27.95 -0.09
CA ASN A 269 9.38 -28.64 0.50
C ASN A 269 10.65 -27.77 0.43
N ASP A 270 10.55 -26.52 0.91
CA ASP A 270 11.62 -25.52 0.83
C ASP A 270 11.80 -24.76 2.16
N ALA A 271 12.85 -25.12 2.90
CA ALA A 271 13.20 -24.59 4.23
C ALA A 271 13.54 -23.09 4.21
N SER A 272 13.88 -22.52 3.06
CA SER A 272 14.18 -21.09 2.96
C SER A 272 13.01 -20.20 3.38
N PHE A 273 11.76 -20.68 3.25
CA PHE A 273 10.57 -19.97 3.74
C PHE A 273 10.48 -20.05 5.27
N SER A 274 10.65 -21.24 5.88
CA SER A 274 10.66 -21.38 7.33
C SER A 274 11.86 -20.69 8.00
N ASP A 275 12.98 -20.53 7.28
CA ASP A 275 14.12 -19.74 7.74
C ASP A 275 13.79 -18.25 7.72
N GLU A 276 12.96 -17.78 6.78
CA GLU A 276 12.50 -16.40 6.75
C GLU A 276 11.46 -16.13 7.84
N ALA A 277 10.54 -17.08 8.08
CA ALA A 277 9.65 -17.05 9.24
C ALA A 277 10.45 -16.89 10.54
N GLN A 278 11.49 -17.71 10.74
CA GLN A 278 12.38 -17.61 11.90
C GLN A 278 13.14 -16.29 11.95
N ARG A 279 13.62 -15.80 10.80
CA ARG A 279 14.28 -14.49 10.73
C ARG A 279 13.34 -13.42 11.23
N ILE A 280 12.12 -13.33 10.69
CA ILE A 280 11.08 -12.37 11.14
C ILE A 280 10.85 -12.50 12.63
N MET A 281 10.65 -13.72 13.14
CA MET A 281 10.41 -13.99 14.55
C MET A 281 11.59 -13.63 15.45
N SER A 282 12.84 -13.66 14.96
CA SER A 282 14.01 -13.23 15.74
C SER A 282 14.02 -11.74 16.09
N SER A 283 13.20 -10.92 15.43
CA SER A 283 13.00 -9.51 15.80
C SER A 283 12.05 -9.32 17.01
N TYR A 284 11.30 -10.37 17.37
CA TYR A 284 10.38 -10.35 18.49
C TYR A 284 11.12 -10.24 19.82
N GLY A 285 10.64 -9.37 20.72
CA GLY A 285 11.23 -9.17 22.05
C GLY A 285 12.47 -8.27 22.10
N HIS A 286 13.12 -8.01 20.97
CA HIS A 286 14.18 -7.00 20.86
C HIS A 286 13.63 -5.64 20.44
N THR A 287 12.68 -5.63 19.49
CA THR A 287 12.22 -4.40 18.83
C THR A 287 10.74 -4.44 18.45
N ALA A 288 10.20 -5.63 18.15
CA ALA A 288 8.84 -5.80 17.69
C ALA A 288 7.84 -6.20 18.80
N ILE A 289 6.63 -5.64 18.71
CA ILE A 289 5.45 -5.93 19.53
C ILE A 289 4.45 -6.68 18.64
N ILE A 290 3.75 -7.64 19.23
CA ILE A 290 2.64 -8.33 18.59
C ILE A 290 1.35 -7.67 19.06
N SER A 291 0.57 -7.12 18.12
CA SER A 291 -0.77 -6.64 18.43
C SER A 291 -1.75 -7.81 18.50
N ASP A 292 -2.80 -7.67 19.31
CA ASP A 292 -3.89 -8.65 19.39
C ASP A 292 -4.49 -8.93 18.00
N ASP A 293 -4.61 -7.89 17.19
CA ASP A 293 -5.07 -7.99 15.82
C ASP A 293 -4.19 -8.93 14.96
N GLN A 294 -2.87 -8.83 15.06
CA GLN A 294 -1.93 -9.77 14.39
C GLN A 294 -2.09 -11.21 14.90
N MET A 295 -2.33 -11.41 16.21
CA MET A 295 -2.60 -12.73 16.77
C MET A 295 -3.89 -13.32 16.21
N PHE A 296 -5.01 -12.59 16.24
CA PHE A 296 -6.32 -13.08 15.81
C PHE A 296 -6.39 -13.41 14.31
N ARG A 297 -5.61 -12.70 13.50
CA ARG A 297 -5.48 -12.97 12.06
C ARG A 297 -4.68 -14.23 11.77
N SER A 298 -3.77 -14.60 12.68
CA SER A 298 -2.77 -15.65 12.49
C SER A 298 -2.94 -16.84 13.44
N LEU A 299 -4.11 -17.00 14.06
CA LEU A 299 -4.38 -18.06 15.06
C LEU A 299 -4.03 -19.46 14.57
N LEU A 300 -4.17 -19.72 13.27
CA LEU A 300 -3.83 -21.00 12.67
C LEU A 300 -2.36 -21.37 12.80
N LEU A 301 -1.48 -20.40 13.06
CA LEU A 301 -0.07 -20.65 13.34
C LEU A 301 0.12 -21.49 14.61
N ALA A 302 -0.75 -21.35 15.62
CA ALA A 302 -0.68 -22.07 16.89
C ALA A 302 -0.93 -23.58 16.75
N GLU A 303 -1.63 -23.99 15.70
CA GLU A 303 -2.01 -25.40 15.42
C GLU A 303 -1.48 -25.88 14.06
N LEU A 304 -0.57 -25.13 13.44
CA LEU A 304 -0.01 -25.50 12.16
C LEU A 304 0.92 -26.71 12.33
N GLU A 305 0.71 -27.75 11.53
CA GLU A 305 1.68 -28.85 11.43
C GLU A 305 2.91 -28.34 10.67
N LEU A 306 3.99 -28.07 11.40
CA LEU A 306 5.22 -27.54 10.82
C LEU A 306 5.95 -28.63 10.03
N SER A 307 6.16 -28.39 8.74
CA SER A 307 6.95 -29.27 7.89
C SER A 307 8.43 -29.27 8.30
N SER A 308 9.15 -30.35 7.99
CA SER A 308 10.61 -30.40 8.02
C SER A 308 11.15 -30.55 6.59
N PRO A 309 11.30 -29.45 5.83
CA PRO A 309 11.70 -29.54 4.45
C PRO A 309 13.12 -30.07 4.28
N SER A 310 13.37 -30.71 3.14
CA SER A 310 14.65 -31.36 2.82
C SER A 310 15.60 -30.51 1.96
N HIS A 311 15.10 -29.38 1.44
CA HIS A 311 15.83 -28.48 0.56
C HIS A 311 15.66 -27.04 1.02
N ALA A 312 16.61 -26.16 0.74
CA ALA A 312 16.49 -24.71 0.92
C ALA A 312 16.95 -24.02 -0.36
N SER A 313 16.07 -23.23 -0.98
CA SER A 313 16.45 -22.42 -2.14
C SER A 313 17.18 -21.15 -1.73
N ASP A 314 18.04 -20.66 -2.61
CA ASP A 314 18.73 -19.39 -2.42
C ASP A 314 17.71 -18.24 -2.32
N ARG A 315 18.02 -17.28 -1.43
CA ARG A 315 17.24 -16.04 -1.30
C ARG A 315 17.62 -15.08 -2.41
N GLY A 316 16.62 -14.56 -3.12
CA GLY A 316 16.83 -13.58 -4.17
C GLY A 316 17.48 -12.31 -3.62
N LEU A 317 18.58 -11.88 -4.24
CA LEU A 317 19.18 -10.58 -3.96
C LEU A 317 18.44 -9.48 -4.73
N SER A 318 18.38 -9.62 -6.04
CA SER A 318 17.76 -8.63 -6.91
C SER A 318 16.80 -9.32 -7.87
N PHE A 319 15.56 -8.85 -7.95
CA PHE A 319 14.52 -9.48 -8.77
C PHE A 319 13.48 -8.46 -9.26
N ILE A 320 12.74 -8.87 -10.28
CA ILE A 320 11.48 -8.25 -10.68
C ILE A 320 10.38 -9.31 -10.58
N SER A 321 9.40 -9.09 -9.72
CA SER A 321 8.22 -9.96 -9.67
C SER A 321 7.27 -9.63 -10.81
N LYS A 322 6.49 -10.64 -11.20
CA LYS A 322 5.38 -10.50 -12.14
C LYS A 322 4.09 -11.01 -11.49
N ARG A 323 2.97 -10.49 -11.95
CA ARG A 323 1.62 -10.92 -11.57
C ARG A 323 0.86 -11.39 -12.80
N ARG A 324 -0.04 -12.35 -12.62
CA ARG A 324 -1.01 -12.77 -13.64
C ARG A 324 -2.33 -12.05 -13.38
N LEU A 325 -2.81 -11.32 -14.38
CA LEU A 325 -4.12 -10.66 -14.36
C LEU A 325 -5.23 -11.67 -14.69
N ASP A 326 -6.47 -11.29 -14.44
CA ASP A 326 -7.64 -12.12 -14.74
C ASP A 326 -7.86 -12.36 -16.24
N SER A 327 -7.36 -11.46 -17.09
CA SER A 327 -7.24 -11.67 -18.54
C SER A 327 -6.23 -12.76 -18.92
N GLY A 328 -5.45 -13.27 -17.97
CA GLY A 328 -4.35 -14.21 -18.18
C GLY A 328 -3.01 -13.54 -18.52
N ALA A 329 -3.02 -12.23 -18.82
CA ALA A 329 -1.81 -11.47 -19.16
C ALA A 329 -0.87 -11.34 -17.96
N LEU A 330 0.45 -11.33 -18.22
CA LEU A 330 1.46 -11.04 -17.21
C LEU A 330 1.78 -9.55 -17.19
N THR A 331 1.98 -9.01 -15.99
CA THR A 331 2.44 -7.64 -15.77
C THR A 331 3.60 -7.60 -14.79
N PHE A 332 4.43 -6.55 -14.87
CA PHE A 332 5.46 -6.26 -13.88
C PHE A 332 4.84 -5.81 -12.56
N ASP A 333 5.48 -6.17 -11.43
CA ASP A 333 4.92 -5.96 -10.10
C ASP A 333 5.83 -5.23 -9.11
N LYS A 334 6.89 -5.85 -8.62
CA LYS A 334 7.85 -5.22 -7.71
C LYS A 334 9.23 -5.32 -8.31
N LEU A 335 10.03 -4.28 -8.11
CA LEU A 335 11.46 -4.30 -8.37
C LEU A 335 12.19 -4.18 -7.04
N VAL A 336 13.10 -5.12 -6.79
CA VAL A 336 13.96 -5.12 -5.60
C VAL A 336 15.40 -5.28 -6.06
N LEU A 337 16.28 -4.43 -5.55
CA LEU A 337 17.73 -4.60 -5.64
C LEU A 337 18.31 -4.75 -4.24
N LYS A 338 19.18 -5.73 -4.05
CA LYS A 338 19.94 -5.90 -2.80
C LYS A 338 21.41 -6.14 -3.08
N THR A 339 22.23 -5.70 -2.15
CA THR A 339 23.67 -5.99 -2.09
C THR A 339 23.96 -7.28 -1.31
N GLY A 340 23.01 -7.69 -0.46
CA GLY A 340 23.05 -8.89 0.37
C GLY A 340 21.74 -9.09 1.15
N ASN A 341 21.71 -10.02 2.10
CA ASN A 341 20.52 -10.37 2.91
C ASN A 341 20.76 -10.26 4.43
N ARG A 342 21.90 -9.70 4.86
CA ARG A 342 22.30 -9.55 6.26
C ARG A 342 22.03 -8.13 6.76
N PRO A 343 21.67 -7.94 8.06
CA PRO A 343 21.52 -6.60 8.62
C PRO A 343 22.74 -5.72 8.39
N GLY A 344 22.58 -4.62 7.66
CA GLY A 344 23.67 -3.76 7.21
C GLY A 344 23.80 -3.67 5.69
N ASP A 345 23.41 -4.73 4.97
CA ASP A 345 23.35 -4.72 3.51
C ASP A 345 22.31 -3.70 3.04
N ALA A 346 22.55 -3.11 1.86
CA ALA A 346 21.67 -2.13 1.26
C ALA A 346 20.58 -2.77 0.40
N MET A 347 19.42 -2.13 0.37
CA MET A 347 18.27 -2.50 -0.45
C MET A 347 17.52 -1.28 -0.97
N ILE A 348 17.00 -1.35 -2.19
CA ILE A 348 15.95 -0.47 -2.71
C ILE A 348 14.78 -1.28 -3.26
N ALA A 349 13.55 -0.83 -3.00
CA ALA A 349 12.33 -1.40 -3.55
C ALA A 349 11.47 -0.35 -4.28
N MET A 350 10.84 -0.78 -5.38
CA MET A 350 9.89 0.00 -6.15
C MET A 350 8.63 -0.80 -6.48
N ASP A 351 7.48 -0.14 -6.55
CA ASP A 351 6.23 -0.74 -7.03
C ASP A 351 6.00 -0.38 -8.49
N LEU A 352 6.09 -1.37 -9.38
CA LEU A 352 5.87 -1.24 -10.81
C LEU A 352 4.42 -1.50 -11.21
N TYR A 353 3.59 -2.05 -10.31
CA TYR A 353 2.20 -2.39 -10.60
C TYR A 353 1.22 -1.34 -10.11
N CYS A 354 1.31 -0.97 -8.83
CA CYS A 354 0.43 -0.02 -8.14
C CYS A 354 -1.09 -0.19 -8.41
N ARG A 355 -1.54 -1.37 -8.84
CA ARG A 355 -2.95 -1.70 -9.13
C ARG A 355 -3.42 -2.84 -8.23
N GLY A 356 -4.68 -3.25 -8.36
CA GLY A 356 -5.32 -4.19 -7.44
C GLY A 356 -5.97 -3.50 -6.23
N SER A 357 -6.49 -4.30 -5.31
CA SER A 357 -7.08 -3.84 -4.05
C SER A 357 -6.05 -3.05 -3.23
N HIS A 358 -6.53 -2.04 -2.52
CA HIS A 358 -5.74 -1.14 -1.67
C HIS A 358 -4.50 -0.52 -2.33
N ALA A 359 -4.42 -0.47 -3.65
CA ALA A 359 -3.26 0.08 -4.34
C ALA A 359 -3.33 1.61 -4.45
N HIS A 360 -2.17 2.25 -4.64
CA HIS A 360 -2.07 3.68 -4.97
C HIS A 360 -1.64 3.85 -6.43
N GLU A 361 -2.57 3.64 -7.38
CA GLU A 361 -2.26 3.57 -8.82
C GLU A 361 -1.61 4.82 -9.43
N PHE A 362 -1.80 5.98 -8.82
CA PHE A 362 -1.16 7.20 -9.29
C PHE A 362 0.33 7.24 -9.01
N ARG A 363 0.81 6.33 -8.16
CA ARG A 363 2.21 6.18 -7.82
C ARG A 363 2.88 5.03 -8.58
N GLU A 364 2.36 4.64 -9.76
CA GLU A 364 3.03 3.63 -10.60
C GLU A 364 4.52 3.96 -10.71
N SER A 365 5.41 3.00 -10.43
CA SER A 365 6.87 3.21 -10.37
C SER A 365 7.42 4.06 -9.22
N ALA A 366 6.69 4.21 -8.13
CA ALA A 366 7.19 4.86 -6.93
C ALA A 366 8.24 4.01 -6.21
N ILE A 367 9.19 4.71 -5.58
CA ILE A 367 10.05 4.13 -4.56
C ILE A 367 9.21 3.80 -3.34
N LEU A 368 9.40 2.59 -2.83
CA LEU A 368 8.79 2.11 -1.60
C LEU A 368 9.71 2.28 -0.41
N TYR A 369 10.99 1.99 -0.62
CA TYR A 369 11.95 1.83 0.46
C TYR A 369 13.38 1.92 -0.05
N TYR A 370 14.25 2.51 0.76
CA TYR A 370 15.70 2.48 0.58
C TYR A 370 16.37 2.41 1.96
N GLU A 371 17.17 1.37 2.16
CA GLU A 371 18.03 1.21 3.35
C GLU A 371 19.49 0.99 2.96
N ALA A 372 20.38 1.43 3.84
CA ALA A 372 21.80 1.15 3.76
C ALA A 372 22.43 1.17 5.15
N GLY A 373 23.37 0.27 5.41
CA GLY A 373 24.05 0.18 6.70
C GLY A 373 23.13 -0.09 7.89
N GLY A 374 21.98 -0.74 7.65
CA GLY A 374 20.96 -1.03 8.66
C GLY A 374 20.14 0.19 9.09
N VAL A 375 20.08 1.23 8.27
CA VAL A 375 19.25 2.42 8.51
C VAL A 375 18.31 2.62 7.31
N PRO A 376 16.98 2.68 7.52
CA PRO A 376 16.03 3.16 6.53
C PRO A 376 16.30 4.65 6.26
N LEU A 377 16.66 4.97 5.02
CA LEU A 377 16.92 6.34 4.55
C LEU A 377 15.75 6.93 3.79
N PHE A 378 14.86 6.04 3.31
CA PHE A 378 13.58 6.40 2.75
C PHE A 378 12.60 5.24 3.00
N HIS A 379 11.41 5.57 3.48
CA HIS A 379 10.22 4.73 3.36
C HIS A 379 9.16 5.56 2.62
N SER A 380 8.02 5.00 2.25
CA SER A 380 7.05 5.79 1.49
C SER A 380 6.57 7.01 2.30
N LEU A 381 5.98 8.00 1.64
CA LEU A 381 5.40 9.17 2.34
C LEU A 381 4.05 8.83 3.00
N GLY A 382 3.72 7.53 3.09
CA GLY A 382 2.50 6.99 3.64
C GLY A 382 1.25 7.19 2.77
N ARG A 383 0.11 6.94 3.41
CA ARG A 383 -1.27 7.05 2.90
C ARG A 383 -1.86 8.47 3.10
N ARG A 384 -2.85 8.85 2.29
CA ARG A 384 -3.72 10.06 2.40
C ARG A 384 -2.97 11.40 2.40
N GLY A 385 -3.31 12.28 1.46
CA GLY A 385 -2.71 13.62 1.37
C GLY A 385 -1.30 13.67 0.75
N THR A 386 -0.72 12.50 0.45
CA THR A 386 0.52 12.35 -0.32
C THR A 386 0.36 11.39 -1.50
N SER A 387 -0.85 10.92 -1.82
CA SER A 387 -1.15 9.87 -2.82
C SER A 387 -0.90 10.26 -4.28
N GLY A 388 -0.64 11.54 -4.55
CA GLY A 388 -0.23 12.04 -5.87
C GLY A 388 1.08 11.41 -6.38
N ALA A 389 1.16 11.30 -7.69
CA ALA A 389 2.28 10.75 -8.44
C ALA A 389 3.59 11.51 -8.25
N ASN A 390 3.53 12.84 -8.12
CA ASN A 390 4.68 13.70 -7.86
C ASN A 390 5.33 13.46 -6.47
N PHE A 391 4.78 12.54 -5.69
CA PHE A 391 5.29 12.07 -4.41
C PHE A 391 5.77 10.62 -4.53
N ALA A 392 6.96 10.31 -4.02
CA ALA A 392 7.62 9.00 -4.10
C ALA A 392 8.00 8.53 -5.52
N ASN A 393 7.67 9.27 -6.59
CA ASN A 393 8.27 9.09 -7.91
C ASN A 393 9.56 9.90 -8.09
N LEU A 394 10.36 9.44 -9.03
CA LEU A 394 11.70 9.94 -9.32
C LEU A 394 11.79 10.88 -10.53
N PHE A 395 10.77 10.91 -11.40
CA PHE A 395 10.76 11.75 -12.60
C PHE A 395 9.36 12.33 -12.82
N TRP A 396 9.30 13.63 -13.09
CA TRP A 396 8.06 14.37 -13.21
C TRP A 396 8.09 15.43 -14.31
N MET A 397 6.91 15.92 -14.70
CA MET A 397 6.72 16.97 -15.70
C MET A 397 5.60 17.91 -15.27
N THR A 398 5.80 19.20 -15.47
CA THR A 398 4.80 20.24 -15.18
C THR A 398 4.79 21.30 -16.27
N PRO A 399 3.73 22.13 -16.34
CA PRO A 399 3.81 23.39 -17.04
C PRO A 399 4.98 24.24 -16.55
N ALA A 400 5.45 25.11 -17.44
CA ALA A 400 6.51 26.07 -17.20
C ALA A 400 6.37 26.82 -15.87
N GLY A 401 7.43 26.82 -15.05
CA GLY A 401 7.50 27.57 -13.79
C GLY A 401 6.72 26.95 -12.62
N ASN A 402 6.06 25.80 -12.82
CA ASN A 402 5.28 25.15 -11.77
C ASN A 402 6.01 23.97 -11.11
N PHE A 403 7.22 23.62 -11.53
CA PHE A 403 7.92 22.43 -11.03
C PHE A 403 8.21 22.52 -9.51
N PRO A 404 7.98 21.47 -8.68
CA PRO A 404 7.58 20.09 -9.00
C PRO A 404 6.06 19.85 -9.03
N GLY A 405 5.25 20.91 -9.07
CA GLY A 405 3.79 20.81 -9.26
C GLY A 405 2.99 20.62 -7.98
N HIS A 406 3.57 20.91 -6.81
CA HIS A 406 2.83 20.82 -5.53
C HIS A 406 1.74 21.89 -5.45
N PRO A 407 0.50 21.51 -5.08
CA PRO A 407 -0.57 22.48 -4.86
C PRO A 407 -0.16 23.58 -3.88
N ALA A 408 -0.57 24.81 -4.17
CA ALA A 408 -0.26 25.99 -3.40
C ALA A 408 -1.51 26.60 -2.76
N LYS A 409 -1.36 27.04 -1.51
CA LYS A 409 -2.40 27.75 -0.75
C LYS A 409 -2.67 29.10 -1.40
N HIS A 410 -3.91 29.56 -1.35
CA HIS A 410 -4.33 30.88 -1.86
C HIS A 410 -4.10 31.12 -3.35
N VAL A 411 -3.78 30.08 -4.13
CA VAL A 411 -3.64 30.15 -5.60
C VAL A 411 -4.59 29.13 -6.21
N TRP A 412 -5.05 29.40 -7.44
CA TRP A 412 -5.80 28.42 -8.22
C TRP A 412 -4.92 27.24 -8.60
N ASN A 413 -5.40 26.05 -8.26
CA ASN A 413 -4.79 24.78 -8.60
C ASN A 413 -5.74 24.02 -9.52
N THR A 414 -5.20 23.17 -10.40
CA THR A 414 -6.01 22.30 -11.26
C THR A 414 -5.68 20.85 -10.92
N MET A 415 -6.68 20.10 -10.46
CA MET A 415 -6.60 18.64 -10.37
C MET A 415 -6.88 18.06 -11.76
N THR A 416 -6.10 17.08 -12.20
CA THR A 416 -6.25 16.46 -13.52
C THR A 416 -6.44 14.95 -13.39
N ILE A 417 -7.45 14.42 -14.08
CA ILE A 417 -7.81 13.00 -14.07
C ILE A 417 -7.86 12.50 -15.53
N PRO A 418 -7.11 11.46 -15.93
CA PRO A 418 -7.24 10.87 -17.25
C PRO A 418 -8.67 10.34 -17.50
N ILE A 419 -9.22 10.55 -18.70
CA ILE A 419 -10.59 10.09 -19.01
C ILE A 419 -10.70 8.56 -19.05
N ASP A 420 -9.59 7.83 -19.22
CA ASP A 420 -9.58 6.36 -19.24
C ASP A 420 -9.94 5.74 -17.88
N ARG A 421 -10.15 6.59 -16.86
CA ARG A 421 -10.61 6.24 -15.51
C ARG A 421 -12.13 6.28 -15.37
N LEU A 422 -12.81 6.87 -16.33
CA LEU A 422 -14.27 6.81 -16.43
C LEU A 422 -14.74 5.41 -16.84
N GLN A 423 -16.05 5.19 -16.81
CA GLN A 423 -16.60 3.90 -17.20
C GLN A 423 -16.47 3.70 -18.72
N PRO A 424 -15.91 2.56 -19.17
CA PRO A 424 -15.78 2.28 -20.60
C PRO A 424 -17.14 1.95 -21.22
N LYS A 425 -17.38 2.49 -22.41
CA LYS A 425 -18.53 2.20 -23.29
C LYS A 425 -18.01 1.98 -24.72
N GLY A 426 -17.60 0.75 -25.01
CA GLY A 426 -16.90 0.42 -26.26
C GLY A 426 -15.51 1.07 -26.31
N GLU A 427 -15.22 1.84 -27.37
CA GLU A 427 -13.98 2.61 -27.51
C GLU A 427 -14.03 4.01 -26.86
N LYS A 428 -15.15 4.35 -26.22
CA LYS A 428 -15.41 5.65 -25.58
C LYS A 428 -15.63 5.50 -24.09
N TYR A 429 -15.84 6.63 -23.41
CA TYR A 429 -16.08 6.68 -21.98
C TYR A 429 -17.36 7.45 -21.62
N ILE A 430 -17.93 7.17 -20.45
CA ILE A 430 -19.12 7.87 -19.91
C ILE A 430 -18.94 8.19 -18.42
N PHE A 431 -19.68 9.18 -17.93
CA PHE A 431 -19.78 9.43 -16.48
C PHE A 431 -20.70 8.38 -15.84
N GLY A 432 -20.17 7.62 -14.88
CA GLY A 432 -20.90 6.51 -14.26
C GLY A 432 -22.03 6.90 -13.29
N SER A 433 -22.13 8.18 -12.92
CA SER A 433 -23.10 8.71 -11.94
C SER A 433 -23.29 10.21 -12.14
N ARG A 434 -24.50 10.71 -11.83
CA ARG A 434 -24.80 12.15 -11.85
C ARG A 434 -24.20 12.86 -10.64
N LYS A 435 -23.93 12.10 -9.58
CA LYS A 435 -23.37 12.63 -8.33
C LYS A 435 -21.86 12.58 -8.39
N LEU A 436 -21.25 13.74 -8.16
CA LEU A 436 -19.86 13.88 -7.79
C LEU A 436 -19.72 13.83 -6.28
N ASP A 437 -19.13 12.77 -5.76
CA ASP A 437 -19.04 12.55 -4.32
C ASP A 437 -17.66 12.92 -3.78
N PHE A 438 -17.65 13.71 -2.72
CA PHE A 438 -16.48 14.12 -1.95
C PHE A 438 -16.56 13.49 -0.56
N ARG A 439 -15.83 12.40 -0.31
CA ARG A 439 -15.68 11.87 1.05
C ARG A 439 -14.67 12.72 1.82
N THR A 440 -15.14 13.38 2.86
CA THR A 440 -14.36 14.29 3.70
C THR A 440 -13.68 13.56 4.85
N PHE A 441 -12.61 14.15 5.38
CA PHE A 441 -11.93 13.70 6.58
C PHE A 441 -11.76 14.88 7.55
N PRO A 442 -11.67 14.63 8.87
CA PRO A 442 -11.52 15.70 9.85
C PRO A 442 -10.26 16.55 9.59
N GLN A 443 -10.43 17.84 9.31
CA GLN A 443 -9.36 18.81 9.08
C GLN A 443 -9.69 20.15 9.76
N LYS A 444 -9.44 20.23 11.07
CA LYS A 444 -9.86 21.38 11.89
C LYS A 444 -9.31 22.73 11.39
N ASP A 445 -8.09 22.71 10.85
CA ASP A 445 -7.37 23.91 10.42
C ASP A 445 -7.63 24.30 8.96
N LEU A 446 -8.51 23.58 8.25
CA LEU A 446 -8.90 23.89 6.87
C LEU A 446 -10.08 24.88 6.88
N ASN A 447 -9.84 26.13 6.51
CA ASN A 447 -10.83 27.18 6.61
C ASN A 447 -11.92 27.00 5.56
N HIS A 448 -11.53 27.03 4.29
CA HIS A 448 -12.46 26.85 3.17
C HIS A 448 -11.75 26.26 1.94
N ILE A 449 -12.58 25.74 1.04
CA ILE A 449 -12.20 25.38 -0.33
C ILE A 449 -13.10 26.16 -1.28
N VAL A 450 -12.53 26.73 -2.32
CA VAL A 450 -13.26 27.34 -3.43
C VAL A 450 -13.16 26.40 -4.63
N PHE A 451 -14.29 26.04 -5.22
CA PHE A 451 -14.39 25.27 -6.46
C PHE A 451 -14.92 26.18 -7.57
N ASP A 452 -14.36 26.02 -8.76
CA ASP A 452 -14.72 26.81 -9.93
C ASP A 452 -14.97 25.91 -11.15
N ASN A 453 -14.05 25.83 -12.12
CA ASN A 453 -14.34 25.09 -13.35
C ASN A 453 -14.05 23.60 -13.26
N LEU A 454 -15.04 22.79 -13.63
CA LEU A 454 -14.88 21.38 -13.98
C LEU A 454 -15.07 21.21 -15.50
N ARG A 455 -14.05 20.69 -16.19
CA ARG A 455 -14.03 20.62 -17.66
C ARG A 455 -13.41 19.33 -18.19
N LEU A 456 -13.84 18.89 -19.36
CA LEU A 456 -13.07 17.99 -20.22
C LEU A 456 -12.07 18.81 -21.02
N VAL A 457 -10.82 18.36 -21.05
CA VAL A 457 -9.74 18.97 -21.83
C VAL A 457 -9.12 17.89 -22.70
N GLY A 458 -8.76 18.28 -23.91
CA GLY A 458 -8.01 17.41 -24.80
C GLY A 458 -7.17 18.16 -25.80
N PRO A 459 -6.67 17.45 -26.80
CA PRO A 459 -5.68 17.99 -27.73
C PRO A 459 -6.25 19.04 -28.67
N LYS A 460 -7.57 19.04 -28.86
CA LYS A 460 -8.29 19.84 -29.85
C LYS A 460 -9.37 20.72 -29.24
N ASP A 461 -9.93 20.33 -28.10
CA ASP A 461 -11.13 20.94 -27.54
C ASP A 461 -11.08 20.99 -26.00
N THR A 462 -11.83 21.95 -25.46
CA THR A 462 -12.18 22.05 -24.04
C THR A 462 -13.70 22.17 -23.93
N LEU A 463 -14.30 21.45 -22.99
CA LEU A 463 -15.74 21.50 -22.71
C LEU A 463 -16.00 21.67 -21.22
N LEU A 464 -16.70 22.74 -20.85
CA LEU A 464 -17.17 22.98 -19.47
C LEU A 464 -18.28 21.99 -19.10
N ILE A 465 -18.14 21.35 -17.94
CA ILE A 465 -19.13 20.42 -17.36
C ILE A 465 -19.96 21.13 -16.29
N ASP A 466 -19.30 21.79 -15.34
CA ASP A 466 -19.91 22.57 -14.26
C ASP A 466 -18.97 23.74 -13.92
N GLY A 467 -19.51 24.96 -13.84
CA GLY A 467 -18.77 26.17 -13.46
C GLY A 467 -18.89 26.53 -11.98
N PHE A 468 -19.63 25.75 -11.19
CA PHE A 468 -19.83 26.01 -9.75
C PHE A 468 -20.39 27.42 -9.47
N GLU A 469 -21.30 27.86 -10.34
CA GLU A 469 -21.93 29.18 -10.29
C GLU A 469 -23.04 29.30 -9.22
N THR A 470 -23.65 28.16 -8.86
CA THR A 470 -24.82 28.10 -7.97
C THR A 470 -24.70 27.01 -6.90
N ALA A 471 -25.13 27.34 -5.68
CA ALA A 471 -25.21 26.40 -4.57
C ALA A 471 -26.28 25.31 -4.77
N GLU A 472 -27.25 25.51 -5.68
CA GLU A 472 -28.45 24.67 -5.79
C GLU A 472 -28.20 23.21 -6.18
N LEU A 473 -27.10 22.90 -6.90
CA LEU A 473 -26.79 21.51 -7.27
C LEU A 473 -25.96 20.78 -6.21
N TRP A 474 -25.62 21.39 -5.06
CA TRP A 474 -25.10 20.62 -3.92
C TRP A 474 -26.23 19.82 -3.27
N ASP A 475 -25.99 18.54 -2.96
CA ASP A 475 -27.02 17.62 -2.45
C ASP A 475 -27.60 18.13 -1.12
N ARG A 476 -28.91 18.38 -1.11
CA ARG A 476 -29.65 19.01 0.00
C ARG A 476 -29.69 18.17 1.27
N ASN A 477 -29.55 16.84 1.18
CA ASN A 477 -29.55 15.99 2.36
C ASN A 477 -28.42 16.37 3.34
N LEU A 478 -27.27 16.80 2.81
CA LEU A 478 -26.14 17.26 3.61
C LEU A 478 -26.42 18.61 4.31
N LEU A 479 -26.97 19.58 3.56
CA LEU A 479 -27.29 20.92 4.07
C LEU A 479 -28.42 20.91 5.11
N GLN A 480 -29.30 19.90 5.05
CA GLN A 480 -30.38 19.72 6.03
C GLN A 480 -29.90 19.15 7.36
N HIS A 481 -28.86 18.31 7.36
CA HIS A 481 -28.36 17.64 8.57
C HIS A 481 -27.27 18.44 9.31
N ASN A 482 -26.63 19.41 8.66
CA ASN A 482 -25.62 20.26 9.29
C ASN A 482 -25.82 21.74 8.90
N PRO A 483 -26.76 22.45 9.55
CA PRO A 483 -27.12 23.84 9.19
C PRO A 483 -25.99 24.86 9.41
N ALA A 484 -24.89 24.46 10.06
CA ALA A 484 -23.71 25.31 10.21
C ALA A 484 -22.88 25.41 8.92
N VAL A 485 -23.02 24.46 8.00
CA VAL A 485 -22.30 24.44 6.73
C VAL A 485 -22.79 25.58 5.84
N ARG A 486 -21.85 26.44 5.40
CA ARG A 486 -22.11 27.53 4.47
C ARG A 486 -21.48 27.25 3.11
N ILE A 487 -22.27 27.47 2.06
CA ILE A 487 -21.84 27.48 0.66
C ILE A 487 -22.15 28.89 0.13
N GLU A 488 -21.13 29.60 -0.35
CA GLU A 488 -21.21 31.01 -0.73
C GLU A 488 -20.68 31.20 -2.16
N SER A 489 -21.41 31.93 -3.00
CA SER A 489 -20.91 32.34 -4.31
C SER A 489 -19.93 33.50 -4.17
N VAL A 490 -18.72 33.35 -4.70
CA VAL A 490 -17.63 34.34 -4.60
C VAL A 490 -17.20 34.85 -5.98
N GLU A 491 -16.60 36.05 -6.04
CA GLU A 491 -16.12 36.65 -7.30
C GLU A 491 -14.71 36.21 -7.68
N ASP A 492 -13.93 35.69 -6.72
CA ASP A 492 -12.62 35.08 -6.97
C ASP A 492 -12.80 33.77 -7.72
N ARG A 493 -12.37 33.75 -8.99
CA ARG A 493 -12.60 32.68 -9.96
C ARG A 493 -11.54 32.69 -11.06
N THR A 494 -11.47 31.61 -11.82
CA THR A 494 -10.61 31.46 -13.01
C THR A 494 -11.33 31.87 -14.29
N GLU A 495 -12.58 31.45 -14.47
CA GLU A 495 -13.45 31.80 -15.60
C GLU A 495 -14.91 31.96 -15.10
N GLY A 496 -15.87 32.28 -15.97
CA GLY A 496 -17.28 32.39 -15.60
C GLY A 496 -17.66 33.66 -14.83
N ASP A 497 -18.76 33.59 -14.07
CA ASP A 497 -19.37 34.71 -13.32
C ASP A 497 -19.09 34.63 -11.81
N ARG A 498 -19.04 33.43 -11.22
CA ARG A 498 -18.85 33.14 -9.79
C ARG A 498 -18.22 31.76 -9.57
N ALA A 499 -17.54 31.60 -8.44
CA ALA A 499 -17.10 30.29 -7.92
C ALA A 499 -17.86 29.95 -6.62
N GLN A 500 -17.82 28.69 -6.15
CA GLN A 500 -18.40 28.29 -4.86
C GLN A 500 -17.33 28.14 -3.77
N GLN A 501 -17.43 28.93 -2.70
CA GLN A 501 -16.66 28.75 -1.47
C GLN A 501 -17.43 27.89 -0.46
N ILE A 502 -16.76 26.93 0.14
CA ILE A 502 -17.35 25.94 1.06
C ILE A 502 -16.53 25.85 2.34
N GLN A 503 -17.20 25.98 3.49
CA GLN A 503 -16.58 25.80 4.80
C GLN A 503 -16.32 24.32 5.10
N TRP A 504 -15.14 23.84 4.73
CA TRP A 504 -14.85 22.41 4.65
C TRP A 504 -14.57 21.72 6.00
N ASN A 505 -14.05 22.44 7.00
CA ASN A 505 -13.74 21.88 8.32
C ASN A 505 -14.97 21.38 9.10
N LEU A 506 -16.18 21.76 8.69
CA LEU A 506 -17.41 21.33 9.34
C LEU A 506 -17.84 19.92 8.92
N PHE A 507 -17.28 19.38 7.84
CA PHE A 507 -17.55 18.01 7.41
C PHE A 507 -16.59 17.03 8.09
N THR A 508 -17.12 16.12 8.90
CA THR A 508 -16.31 15.13 9.61
C THR A 508 -16.70 13.70 9.24
N ASN A 509 -15.90 13.07 8.36
CA ASN A 509 -16.15 11.73 7.81
C ASN A 509 -17.47 11.61 7.02
N GLU A 510 -17.94 12.72 6.45
CA GLU A 510 -19.19 12.79 5.68
C GLU A 510 -18.93 12.69 4.17
N VAL A 511 -19.96 12.35 3.41
CA VAL A 511 -19.92 12.41 1.94
C VAL A 511 -20.73 13.62 1.49
N VAL A 512 -20.06 14.58 0.87
CA VAL A 512 -20.64 15.80 0.29
C VAL A 512 -20.78 15.55 -1.21
N SER A 513 -21.94 15.83 -1.80
CA SER A 513 -22.18 15.52 -3.22
C SER A 513 -22.59 16.75 -4.02
N ARG A 514 -22.10 16.84 -5.26
CA ARG A 514 -22.49 17.83 -6.27
C ARG A 514 -23.20 17.12 -7.43
N LEU A 515 -24.41 17.55 -7.79
CA LEU A 515 -25.18 16.99 -8.90
C LEU A 515 -24.77 17.66 -10.21
N LEU A 516 -24.40 16.87 -11.21
CA LEU A 516 -24.14 17.38 -12.56
C LEU A 516 -25.42 17.62 -13.37
N PRO A 517 -25.35 18.41 -14.45
CA PRO A 517 -26.41 18.47 -15.45
C PRO A 517 -26.69 17.10 -16.09
N GLU A 518 -27.97 16.77 -16.33
CA GLU A 518 -28.38 15.46 -16.86
C GLU A 518 -27.79 15.15 -18.24
N SER A 519 -27.51 16.18 -19.04
CA SER A 519 -26.93 16.06 -20.38
C SER A 519 -25.58 15.33 -20.41
N PHE A 520 -24.86 15.27 -19.28
CA PHE A 520 -23.55 14.62 -19.21
C PHE A 520 -23.61 13.13 -18.88
N MET A 521 -24.72 12.61 -18.35
CA MET A 521 -24.81 11.20 -17.92
C MET A 521 -24.58 10.19 -19.05
N GLU A 522 -25.16 10.47 -20.21
CA GLU A 522 -25.05 9.60 -21.39
C GLU A 522 -24.08 10.16 -22.44
N MET A 523 -23.36 11.24 -22.10
CA MET A 523 -22.39 11.85 -23.02
C MET A 523 -21.26 10.87 -23.27
N GLU A 524 -21.11 10.42 -24.51
CA GLU A 524 -19.98 9.62 -24.93
C GLU A 524 -18.75 10.50 -25.17
N ILE A 525 -17.70 10.24 -24.41
CA ILE A 525 -16.44 10.96 -24.44
C ILE A 525 -15.48 10.21 -25.36
N ASP A 526 -15.14 10.83 -26.49
CA ASP A 526 -14.16 10.30 -27.44
C ASP A 526 -12.73 10.61 -26.95
N PRO A 527 -11.89 9.59 -26.69
CA PRO A 527 -10.51 9.80 -26.24
C PRO A 527 -9.60 10.48 -27.26
N LYS A 528 -10.01 10.57 -28.53
CA LYS A 528 -9.30 11.36 -29.55
C LYS A 528 -9.59 12.85 -29.43
N ARG A 529 -10.67 13.24 -28.74
CA ARG A 529 -11.12 14.61 -28.58
C ARG A 529 -10.76 15.18 -27.21
N TYR A 530 -11.02 14.42 -26.15
CA TYR A 530 -10.70 14.75 -24.77
C TYR A 530 -9.77 13.69 -24.20
N ASP A 531 -8.78 14.06 -23.39
CA ASP A 531 -7.88 13.09 -22.75
C ASP A 531 -7.83 13.20 -21.22
N ARG A 532 -8.38 14.30 -20.66
CA ARG A 532 -8.40 14.53 -19.20
C ARG A 532 -9.64 15.31 -18.74
N ILE A 533 -9.99 15.13 -17.48
CA ILE A 533 -10.92 15.97 -16.71
C ILE A 533 -10.07 16.89 -15.84
N CYS A 534 -10.40 18.17 -15.81
CA CYS A 534 -9.75 19.17 -14.98
C CYS A 534 -10.76 19.78 -13.99
N LEU A 535 -10.40 19.85 -12.71
CA LEU A 535 -11.14 20.55 -11.67
C LEU A 535 -10.27 21.65 -11.07
N ASP A 536 -10.71 22.90 -11.19
CA ASP A 536 -10.04 24.03 -10.57
C ASP A 536 -10.52 24.24 -9.13
N TYR A 537 -9.55 24.43 -8.24
CA TYR A 537 -9.80 24.65 -6.84
C TYR A 537 -8.77 25.58 -6.21
N LYS A 538 -9.20 26.29 -5.17
CA LYS A 538 -8.37 27.13 -4.31
C LYS A 538 -8.68 26.78 -2.87
N TYR A 539 -7.71 26.89 -1.97
CA TYR A 539 -7.89 26.51 -0.58
C TYR A 539 -7.10 27.41 0.38
N GLU A 540 -7.62 27.52 1.60
CA GLU A 540 -7.00 28.21 2.72
C GLU A 540 -6.89 27.26 3.92
N GLY A 541 -5.66 27.10 4.44
CA GLY A 541 -5.35 26.12 5.49
C GLY A 541 -4.37 25.04 5.01
N PRO A 542 -4.33 23.84 5.62
CA PRO A 542 -3.59 22.69 5.09
C PRO A 542 -4.21 22.20 3.77
N LEU A 543 -3.48 21.43 2.96
CA LEU A 543 -4.08 20.83 1.75
C LEU A 543 -5.30 19.99 2.15
N PRO A 544 -6.49 20.24 1.57
CA PRO A 544 -7.64 19.38 1.78
C PRO A 544 -7.36 17.92 1.45
N CYS A 545 -7.84 17.04 2.32
CA CYS A 545 -7.82 15.61 2.14
C CYS A 545 -9.28 15.17 2.02
N PHE A 546 -9.72 14.92 0.80
CA PHE A 546 -10.99 14.27 0.52
C PHE A 546 -10.84 13.32 -0.64
N HIS A 547 -11.72 12.32 -0.73
CA HIS A 547 -11.75 11.40 -1.85
C HIS A 547 -12.85 11.80 -2.83
N PHE A 548 -12.48 11.97 -4.09
CA PHE A 548 -13.34 12.06 -5.26
C PHE A 548 -13.87 10.67 -5.62
N ARG A 549 -15.19 10.50 -5.75
CA ARG A 549 -15.87 9.23 -6.05
C ARG A 549 -17.05 9.44 -7.00
N GLY A 550 -17.57 8.34 -7.55
CA GLY A 550 -18.82 8.32 -8.34
C GLY A 550 -18.61 8.19 -9.85
N TRP A 551 -17.53 8.75 -10.41
CA TRP A 551 -17.25 8.67 -11.85
C TRP A 551 -16.11 7.73 -12.20
N CYS A 552 -15.06 7.79 -11.40
CA CYS A 552 -13.94 6.90 -11.55
C CYS A 552 -14.23 5.59 -10.83
N ALA A 553 -13.72 4.50 -11.39
CA ALA A 553 -13.70 3.18 -10.76
C ALA A 553 -13.09 3.22 -9.33
N ARG A 554 -12.21 4.19 -9.07
CA ARG A 554 -11.44 4.34 -7.83
C ARG A 554 -11.57 5.73 -7.23
N GLN A 555 -11.19 5.79 -5.95
CA GLN A 555 -11.20 7.01 -5.14
C GLN A 555 -9.93 7.82 -5.42
N LEU A 556 -10.06 9.12 -5.70
CA LEU A 556 -8.91 10.01 -5.93
C LEU A 556 -8.78 11.00 -4.77
N ASP A 557 -7.59 11.19 -4.19
CA ASP A 557 -7.43 12.27 -3.22
C ASP A 557 -7.30 13.62 -3.93
N MET A 558 -7.82 14.68 -3.32
CA MET A 558 -7.64 16.05 -3.86
C MET A 558 -6.16 16.39 -4.05
N GLY A 559 -5.83 17.03 -5.16
CA GLY A 559 -4.46 17.43 -5.47
C GLY A 559 -3.56 16.27 -5.88
N CYS A 560 -4.12 15.07 -6.11
CA CYS A 560 -3.37 13.99 -6.74
C CYS A 560 -2.99 14.39 -8.17
N ALA A 561 -1.69 14.51 -8.41
CA ALA A 561 -1.16 14.34 -9.74
C ALA A 561 -1.24 12.86 -10.12
N VAL A 562 -1.60 12.54 -11.36
CA VAL A 562 -1.70 11.16 -11.85
C VAL A 562 -0.54 10.86 -12.78
N LEU A 563 0.22 9.79 -12.52
CA LEU A 563 1.18 9.29 -13.50
C LEU A 563 0.45 8.35 -14.46
N ALA A 564 0.30 8.77 -15.70
CA ALA A 564 0.04 7.86 -16.80
C ALA A 564 1.38 7.27 -17.26
N CYS A 565 1.54 5.96 -17.21
CA CYS A 565 2.63 5.26 -17.86
C CYS A 565 2.27 3.79 -18.10
N LYS A 566 3.08 3.11 -18.90
CA LYS A 566 3.04 1.65 -19.05
C LYS A 566 4.45 1.10 -18.99
N VAL A 567 4.71 0.19 -18.07
CA VAL A 567 5.98 -0.56 -18.05
C VAL A 567 6.03 -1.48 -19.26
N ARG A 568 6.91 -1.17 -20.21
CA ARG A 568 7.16 -1.94 -21.44
C ARG A 568 8.11 -3.10 -21.18
N GLY A 569 9.15 -2.83 -20.41
CA GLY A 569 10.20 -3.79 -20.11
C GLY A 569 10.88 -3.45 -18.79
N ALA A 570 11.29 -4.46 -18.04
CA ALA A 570 12.11 -4.29 -16.86
C ALA A 570 13.09 -5.46 -16.76
N ILE A 571 14.36 -5.17 -16.46
CA ILE A 571 15.41 -6.15 -16.23
C ILE A 571 16.15 -5.82 -14.94
N VAL A 572 16.67 -6.88 -14.30
CA VAL A 572 17.54 -6.78 -13.13
C VAL A 572 18.74 -7.69 -13.34
N LYS A 573 19.92 -7.26 -12.89
CA LYS A 573 21.13 -8.08 -12.85
C LYS A 573 21.92 -7.82 -11.57
N GLN A 574 22.43 -8.90 -10.98
CA GLN A 574 23.42 -8.81 -9.92
C GLN A 574 24.81 -8.61 -10.54
N LEU A 575 25.54 -7.59 -10.10
CA LEU A 575 26.89 -7.23 -10.54
C LEU A 575 27.88 -7.48 -9.38
N ARG A 576 28.12 -8.76 -9.06
CA ARG A 576 28.82 -9.18 -7.83
C ARG A 576 28.06 -8.69 -6.58
N GLN A 577 28.65 -7.80 -5.80
CA GLN A 577 28.02 -7.20 -4.61
C GLN A 577 27.19 -5.96 -4.95
N ASP A 578 27.27 -5.48 -6.20
CA ASP A 578 26.44 -4.39 -6.72
C ASP A 578 25.20 -4.97 -7.42
N ALA A 579 24.18 -4.15 -7.65
CA ALA A 579 22.96 -4.55 -8.33
C ALA A 579 22.53 -3.48 -9.33
N TYR A 580 21.91 -3.91 -10.44
CA TYR A 580 21.45 -3.04 -11.51
C TYR A 580 20.01 -3.38 -11.91
N ALA A 581 19.22 -2.34 -12.19
CA ALA A 581 17.95 -2.43 -12.86
C ALA A 581 17.88 -1.50 -14.06
N ARG A 582 17.10 -1.90 -15.07
CA ARG A 582 16.62 -1.02 -16.14
C ARG A 582 15.13 -1.23 -16.34
N ILE A 583 14.39 -0.13 -16.36
CA ILE A 583 12.94 -0.09 -16.60
C ILE A 583 12.68 0.82 -17.80
N GLU A 584 11.78 0.39 -18.67
CA GLU A 584 11.40 1.10 -19.88
C GLU A 584 9.90 1.36 -19.85
N TYR A 585 9.53 2.61 -20.07
CA TYR A 585 8.16 3.09 -20.01
C TYR A 585 7.73 3.63 -21.36
N ASP A 586 6.50 3.27 -21.75
CA ASP A 586 5.76 3.94 -22.81
C ASP A 586 4.69 4.87 -22.21
N ASN A 587 4.30 5.87 -23.00
CA ASN A 587 3.27 6.86 -22.65
C ASN A 587 3.51 7.51 -21.28
N TYR A 588 4.76 7.85 -20.97
CA TYR A 588 5.12 8.40 -19.67
C TYR A 588 4.69 9.87 -19.58
N MET A 589 3.66 10.14 -18.77
CA MET A 589 2.92 11.40 -18.56
C MET A 589 2.16 11.92 -19.79
N GLU A 590 2.70 11.75 -21.01
CA GLU A 590 2.04 12.11 -22.26
C GLU A 590 2.05 10.93 -23.26
N PRO A 591 1.00 10.77 -24.09
CA PRO A 591 0.96 9.74 -25.11
C PRO A 591 2.17 9.79 -26.05
N GLY A 592 2.80 8.63 -26.28
CA GLY A 592 3.98 8.47 -27.11
C GLY A 592 5.32 8.84 -26.46
N ALA A 593 5.32 9.60 -25.36
CA ALA A 593 6.55 9.93 -24.63
C ALA A 593 7.10 8.68 -23.93
N LYS A 594 8.43 8.55 -23.87
CA LYS A 594 9.08 7.37 -23.28
C LYS A 594 10.05 7.78 -22.18
N LEU A 595 10.21 6.91 -21.20
CA LEU A 595 11.24 7.05 -20.17
C LEU A 595 12.02 5.74 -20.07
N THR A 596 13.35 5.81 -20.03
CA THR A 596 14.19 4.69 -19.60
C THR A 596 14.83 5.05 -18.27
N ARG A 597 14.59 4.26 -17.25
CA ARG A 597 15.21 4.41 -15.93
C ARG A 597 16.24 3.33 -15.71
N GLU A 598 17.44 3.71 -15.32
CA GLU A 598 18.52 2.82 -14.97
C GLU A 598 18.96 3.10 -13.53
N ILE A 599 19.05 2.06 -12.73
CA ILE A 599 19.33 2.14 -11.29
C ILE A 599 20.50 1.24 -10.98
N VAL A 600 21.53 1.78 -10.32
CA VAL A 600 22.64 1.01 -9.77
C VAL A 600 22.64 1.18 -8.25
N LEU A 601 22.59 0.07 -7.53
CA LEU A 601 22.83 0.01 -6.09
C LEU A 601 24.20 -0.61 -5.86
N THR A 602 25.13 0.18 -5.35
CA THR A 602 26.49 -0.28 -5.06
C THR A 602 26.55 -1.02 -3.72
N ARG A 603 27.57 -1.87 -3.50
CA ARG A 603 27.82 -2.56 -2.23
C ARG A 603 28.03 -1.60 -1.06
N GLU A 604 28.51 -0.39 -1.32
CA GLU A 604 28.64 0.69 -0.32
C GLU A 604 27.28 1.29 0.06
N GLY A 605 26.21 0.87 -0.60
CA GLY A 605 24.86 1.38 -0.44
C GLY A 605 24.55 2.61 -1.28
N ILE A 606 25.50 3.16 -2.04
CA ILE A 606 25.29 4.33 -2.90
C ILE A 606 24.33 3.95 -4.04
N LEU A 607 23.30 4.76 -4.23
CA LEU A 607 22.28 4.59 -5.24
C LEU A 607 22.48 5.61 -6.36
N VAL A 608 22.51 5.14 -7.60
CA VAL A 608 22.66 5.98 -8.80
C VAL A 608 21.48 5.75 -9.73
N ILE A 609 20.82 6.83 -10.13
CA ILE A 609 19.63 6.77 -10.99
C ILE A 609 19.84 7.65 -12.21
N ARG A 610 19.82 7.02 -13.39
CA ARG A 610 19.80 7.70 -14.68
C ARG A 610 18.43 7.58 -15.31
N ASP A 611 17.81 8.70 -15.61
CA ASP A 611 16.56 8.78 -16.36
C ASP A 611 16.82 9.36 -17.75
N THR A 612 16.44 8.63 -18.80
CA THR A 612 16.49 9.09 -20.20
C THR A 612 15.08 9.29 -20.72
N PHE A 613 14.65 10.54 -20.84
CA PHE A 613 13.32 10.94 -21.30
C PHE A 613 13.30 11.26 -22.79
N HIS A 614 12.35 10.68 -23.52
CA HIS A 614 12.11 10.91 -24.94
C HIS A 614 10.79 11.68 -25.09
N PRO A 615 10.84 13.01 -25.29
CA PRO A 615 9.66 13.85 -25.37
C PRO A 615 8.88 13.67 -26.68
N THR A 616 7.60 14.08 -26.67
CA THR A 616 6.79 14.30 -27.87
C THR A 616 6.54 15.80 -28.06
N GLU A 617 5.84 16.19 -29.13
CA GLU A 617 5.54 17.60 -29.42
C GLU A 617 4.78 18.28 -28.27
N ARG A 618 3.90 17.55 -27.57
CA ARG A 618 3.15 18.07 -26.40
C ARG A 618 4.02 18.38 -25.20
N CYS A 619 5.21 17.79 -25.13
CA CYS A 619 6.16 18.07 -24.06
C CYS A 619 6.91 19.39 -24.29
N ILE A 620 6.93 19.93 -25.51
CA ILE A 620 7.66 21.17 -25.82
C ILE A 620 7.08 22.32 -24.99
N GLY A 621 7.94 23.07 -24.31
CA GLY A 621 7.52 24.14 -23.41
C GLY A 621 7.29 23.72 -21.96
N MET A 622 7.27 22.41 -21.67
CA MET A 622 7.09 21.85 -20.33
C MET A 622 8.44 21.75 -19.57
N ASP A 623 8.37 21.86 -18.25
CA ASP A 623 9.49 21.58 -17.36
C ASP A 623 9.49 20.09 -16.99
N VAL A 624 10.63 19.42 -17.17
CA VAL A 624 10.82 17.99 -16.85
C VAL A 624 12.03 17.83 -15.94
N GLY A 625 11.96 16.88 -15.01
CA GLY A 625 13.01 16.79 -14.00
C GLY A 625 12.99 15.52 -13.16
N GLN A 626 14.13 15.26 -12.52
CA GLN A 626 14.24 14.27 -11.46
C GLN A 626 13.82 14.86 -10.12
N LEU A 627 13.17 14.04 -9.30
CA LEU A 627 12.71 14.37 -7.96
C LEU A 627 13.32 13.41 -6.93
N TRP A 628 13.51 13.92 -5.72
CA TRP A 628 13.69 13.08 -4.53
C TRP A 628 13.04 13.75 -3.32
N GLN A 629 12.31 12.97 -2.52
CA GLN A 629 11.65 13.48 -1.32
C GLN A 629 12.50 13.19 -0.06
N LEU A 630 12.70 14.25 0.73
CA LEU A 630 13.40 14.23 2.01
C LEU A 630 12.42 14.58 3.10
N TYR A 631 12.29 13.77 4.15
CA TYR A 631 11.42 14.12 5.28
C TYR A 631 11.84 15.40 5.99
N THR A 632 13.15 15.65 5.99
CA THR A 632 13.76 16.83 6.59
C THR A 632 14.85 17.36 5.68
N LEU A 633 15.09 18.66 5.73
CA LEU A 633 16.24 19.28 5.07
C LEU A 633 17.18 19.84 6.14
N LYS A 634 18.43 19.37 6.12
CA LYS A 634 19.50 19.76 7.05
C LYS A 634 20.44 20.78 6.41
N GLU A 635 20.93 20.46 5.22
CA GLU A 635 21.91 21.25 4.49
C GLU A 635 21.58 21.20 3.00
N ARG A 636 21.96 22.25 2.26
CA ARG A 636 21.89 22.27 0.81
C ARG A 636 23.02 23.10 0.22
N GLY A 637 23.48 22.68 -0.96
CA GLY A 637 24.27 23.50 -1.86
C GLY A 637 23.49 23.88 -3.11
N ARG A 638 24.21 24.15 -4.19
CA ARG A 638 23.62 24.50 -5.50
C ARG A 638 22.87 23.33 -6.12
N ASP A 639 23.39 22.11 -5.98
CA ASP A 639 22.96 20.91 -6.69
C ASP A 639 22.95 19.65 -5.79
N TYR A 640 23.13 19.84 -4.48
CA TYR A 640 23.06 18.78 -3.49
C TYR A 640 22.20 19.18 -2.28
N PHE A 641 21.60 18.17 -1.64
CA PHE A 641 20.70 18.32 -0.51
C PHE A 641 20.94 17.20 0.49
N VAL A 642 20.95 17.52 1.78
CA VAL A 642 21.19 16.56 2.86
C VAL A 642 19.98 16.54 3.79
N ALA A 643 19.49 15.34 4.11
CA ALA A 643 18.47 15.12 5.13
C ALA A 643 19.08 14.71 6.47
N PHE A 644 18.35 14.91 7.57
CA PHE A 644 18.70 14.33 8.87
C PHE A 644 18.54 12.80 8.85
N ASP A 645 19.06 12.13 9.88
CA ASP A 645 18.73 10.74 10.13
C ASP A 645 17.25 10.59 10.51
N ASP A 646 16.61 9.53 10.00
CA ASP A 646 15.23 9.15 10.36
C ASP A 646 15.17 8.37 11.70
N GLY A 647 16.25 8.44 12.49
CA GLY A 647 16.40 7.72 13.75
C GLY A 647 17.11 6.38 13.61
N ARG A 648 17.53 5.85 14.77
CA ARG A 648 18.12 4.51 14.85
C ARG A 648 17.01 3.49 14.95
N PHE A 649 16.56 2.98 13.80
CA PHE A 649 15.64 1.87 13.80
C PHE A 649 16.33 0.63 14.39
N PRO A 650 15.75 0.03 15.43
CA PRO A 650 16.33 -1.15 16.06
C PRO A 650 16.52 -2.28 15.05
N GLN A 651 17.64 -3.00 15.15
CA GLN A 651 17.98 -4.09 14.24
C GLN A 651 17.72 -5.46 14.89
N PRO A 652 17.36 -6.49 14.09
CA PRO A 652 17.10 -7.84 14.60
C PRO A 652 18.31 -8.48 15.29
N ASP A 653 19.52 -8.07 14.94
CA ASP A 653 20.75 -8.57 15.55
C ASP A 653 21.11 -7.87 16.87
N GLY A 654 20.24 -6.99 17.38
CA GLY A 654 20.41 -6.25 18.63
C GLY A 654 21.55 -5.23 18.63
N ARG A 655 22.28 -5.08 17.52
CA ARG A 655 23.44 -4.19 17.44
C ARG A 655 23.02 -2.78 17.05
N ALA A 656 23.37 -1.81 17.89
CA ALA A 656 23.21 -0.40 17.57
C ALA A 656 24.01 -0.03 16.33
N ARG A 657 23.33 0.47 15.30
CA ARG A 657 23.96 1.02 14.09
C ARG A 657 24.24 2.51 14.25
N GLU A 658 25.29 3.00 13.60
CA GLU A 658 25.55 4.44 13.49
C GLU A 658 24.39 5.12 12.76
N LYS A 659 24.07 6.37 13.14
CA LYS A 659 23.10 7.17 12.40
C LYS A 659 23.65 7.46 11.00
N ARG A 660 22.73 7.65 10.06
CA ARG A 660 23.08 8.02 8.69
C ARG A 660 22.25 9.19 8.21
N CYS A 661 22.87 10.06 7.42
CA CYS A 661 22.20 11.11 6.67
C CYS A 661 22.14 10.71 5.20
N MET A 662 21.05 11.08 4.53
CA MET A 662 20.92 10.90 3.09
C MET A 662 21.38 12.18 2.38
N LEU A 663 22.38 12.06 1.50
CA LEU A 663 22.78 13.15 0.59
C LEU A 663 22.26 12.81 -0.81
N VAL A 664 21.50 13.72 -1.40
CA VAL A 664 21.05 13.65 -2.80
C VAL A 664 21.85 14.66 -3.61
N LYS A 665 22.55 14.20 -4.64
CA LYS A 665 23.32 15.01 -5.59
C LYS A 665 22.70 14.87 -6.96
N TYR A 666 22.35 15.99 -7.59
CA TYR A 666 21.95 16.03 -8.99
C TYR A 666 23.17 16.32 -9.87
N LEU A 667 23.35 15.51 -10.90
CA LEU A 667 24.45 15.60 -11.85
C LEU A 667 23.84 15.87 -13.22
N SER A 668 23.96 17.10 -13.72
CA SER A 668 23.35 17.44 -14.99
C SER A 668 24.05 18.61 -15.69
N PRO A 669 23.97 18.71 -17.03
CA PRO A 669 24.52 19.83 -17.80
C PRO A 669 24.14 21.23 -17.29
N THR A 670 24.90 22.22 -17.77
CA THR A 670 24.85 23.64 -17.37
C THR A 670 23.50 24.34 -17.49
N ASP A 671 22.54 23.78 -18.23
CA ASP A 671 21.21 24.36 -18.47
C ASP A 671 20.12 23.85 -17.51
N MET A 672 20.51 23.13 -16.46
CA MET A 672 19.61 22.67 -15.41
C MET A 672 19.49 23.60 -14.21
N GLU A 673 18.27 23.69 -13.68
CA GLU A 673 17.98 24.31 -12.40
C GLU A 673 17.81 23.22 -11.34
N CYS A 674 18.54 23.35 -10.22
CA CYS A 674 18.33 22.52 -9.04
C CYS A 674 17.65 23.34 -7.94
N GLY A 675 16.66 22.74 -7.29
CA GLY A 675 15.86 23.43 -6.30
C GLY A 675 15.21 22.48 -5.31
N HIS A 676 14.43 23.05 -4.41
CA HIS A 676 13.59 22.27 -3.52
C HIS A 676 12.34 23.06 -3.14
N LYS A 677 11.26 22.34 -2.85
CA LYS A 677 10.00 22.89 -2.35
C LYS A 677 9.56 22.09 -1.12
N GLN A 678 9.33 22.78 -0.01
CA GLN A 678 8.70 22.16 1.15
C GLN A 678 7.21 22.00 0.90
N PHE A 679 6.66 20.86 1.29
CA PHE A 679 5.25 20.55 1.20
C PHE A 679 4.71 20.10 2.55
N VAL A 680 3.53 20.64 2.91
CA VAL A 680 2.84 20.36 4.16
C VAL A 680 1.50 19.70 3.81
N PRO A 681 1.43 18.36 3.80
CA PRO A 681 0.17 17.67 3.53
C PRO A 681 -0.81 17.89 4.70
N GLY A 682 -2.11 17.71 4.44
CA GLY A 682 -3.10 17.70 5.51
C GLY A 682 -2.92 16.53 6.49
N TYR A 683 -2.28 15.45 6.05
CA TYR A 683 -1.98 14.28 6.85
C TYR A 683 -0.79 13.51 6.27
N MET A 684 0.00 12.85 7.12
CA MET A 684 1.18 12.07 6.72
C MET A 684 1.43 10.97 7.75
N HIS A 685 1.66 9.74 7.27
CA HIS A 685 1.91 8.60 8.17
C HIS A 685 3.38 8.32 8.45
N ALA A 686 4.28 8.86 7.64
CA ALA A 686 5.71 8.68 7.82
C ALA A 686 6.19 9.32 9.13
N TYR A 687 7.18 8.69 9.74
CA TYR A 687 7.76 9.09 11.02
C TYR A 687 9.24 8.74 11.09
N ARG A 688 9.88 9.25 12.14
CA ARG A 688 11.21 8.86 12.62
C ARG A 688 11.16 8.36 14.06
N LEU A 689 12.27 7.79 14.49
CA LEU A 689 12.49 7.45 15.89
C LEU A 689 13.40 8.45 16.59
N GLU A 690 12.87 9.11 17.62
CA GLU A 690 13.62 9.97 18.53
C GLU A 690 13.62 9.33 19.92
N ALA A 691 14.80 8.97 20.44
CA ALA A 691 14.92 8.25 21.72
C ALA A 691 13.92 7.08 21.85
N GLU A 692 13.81 6.28 20.78
CA GLU A 692 12.91 5.13 20.66
C GLU A 692 11.40 5.47 20.64
N GLN A 693 11.05 6.76 20.60
CA GLN A 693 9.67 7.22 20.42
C GLN A 693 9.37 7.56 18.96
N ARG A 694 8.18 7.16 18.50
CA ARG A 694 7.66 7.52 17.19
C ARG A 694 7.34 9.01 17.13
N VAL A 695 7.97 9.73 16.21
CA VAL A 695 7.66 11.14 15.90
C VAL A 695 7.23 11.27 14.45
N ASN A 696 5.95 11.58 14.24
CA ASN A 696 5.39 11.75 12.89
C ASN A 696 5.93 13.01 12.20
N TYR A 697 6.28 12.85 10.93
CA TYR A 697 6.59 13.98 10.07
C TYR A 697 5.33 14.81 9.76
N ARG A 698 5.50 16.13 9.70
CA ARG A 698 4.42 17.08 9.36
C ARG A 698 4.59 17.71 7.99
N SER A 699 5.76 17.55 7.39
CA SER A 699 6.12 18.08 6.08
C SER A 699 7.23 17.22 5.50
N PHE A 700 7.49 17.39 4.20
CA PHE A 700 8.69 16.90 3.55
C PHE A 700 9.16 17.92 2.51
N HIS A 701 10.39 17.79 2.06
CA HIS A 701 11.00 18.59 1.02
C HIS A 701 11.12 17.75 -0.24
N THR A 702 10.54 18.21 -1.35
CA THR A 702 10.85 17.66 -2.66
C THR A 702 12.01 18.44 -3.23
N THR A 703 13.17 17.79 -3.30
CA THR A 703 14.34 18.29 -4.02
C THR A 703 14.21 17.88 -5.48
N TYR A 704 14.81 18.66 -6.37
CA TYR A 704 14.71 18.38 -7.78
C TYR A 704 15.84 18.98 -8.61
N SER A 705 15.99 18.42 -9.81
CA SER A 705 16.68 19.02 -10.94
C SER A 705 15.74 19.09 -12.14
N THR A 706 15.57 20.25 -12.76
CA THR A 706 14.61 20.48 -13.84
C THR A 706 15.24 21.16 -15.04
N THR A 707 14.68 20.91 -16.22
CA THR A 707 15.02 21.56 -17.48
C THR A 707 13.78 21.73 -18.35
N ARG A 708 13.82 22.73 -19.23
CA ARG A 708 12.77 23.01 -20.21
C ARG A 708 12.95 22.12 -21.43
N VAL A 709 11.90 21.42 -21.85
CA VAL A 709 11.88 20.72 -23.15
C VAL A 709 11.77 21.76 -24.28
N LYS A 710 12.84 21.87 -25.07
CA LYS A 710 12.94 22.83 -26.19
C LYS A 710 12.74 22.19 -27.57
N ASP A 711 12.98 20.89 -27.66
CA ASP A 711 12.96 20.10 -28.89
C ASP A 711 12.66 18.62 -28.56
N LEU A 712 12.61 17.78 -29.59
CA LEU A 712 12.35 16.35 -29.46
C LEU A 712 13.60 15.53 -29.09
N LYS A 713 14.74 16.17 -28.75
CA LYS A 713 15.96 15.44 -28.41
C LYS A 713 15.80 14.76 -27.04
N PRO A 714 16.30 13.52 -26.88
CA PRO A 714 16.28 12.84 -25.59
C PRO A 714 17.02 13.65 -24.53
N ARG A 715 16.52 13.62 -23.30
CA ARG A 715 17.11 14.28 -22.14
C ARG A 715 17.57 13.22 -21.15
N SER A 716 18.86 13.24 -20.81
CA SER A 716 19.42 12.36 -19.79
C SER A 716 19.64 13.15 -18.51
N LEU A 717 19.05 12.68 -17.42
CA LEU A 717 19.16 13.25 -16.08
C LEU A 717 19.77 12.20 -15.16
N LEU A 718 20.60 12.65 -14.22
CA LEU A 718 21.31 11.76 -13.33
C LEU A 718 21.30 12.30 -11.90
N GLN A 719 21.07 11.40 -10.94
CA GLN A 719 21.21 11.69 -9.52
C GLN A 719 21.96 10.58 -8.80
N VAL A 720 22.69 10.94 -7.76
CA VAL A 720 23.46 10.06 -6.87
C VAL A 720 23.01 10.30 -5.44
N ILE A 721 22.63 9.23 -4.75
CA ILE A 721 22.16 9.25 -3.37
C ILE A 721 23.16 8.49 -2.50
N TYR A 722 23.75 9.21 -1.53
CA TYR A 722 24.72 8.67 -0.60
C TYR A 722 24.10 8.37 0.77
N PRO A 723 24.38 7.20 1.35
CA PRO A 723 24.02 6.87 2.72
C PRO A 723 25.15 7.29 3.69
N LEU A 724 25.40 8.58 3.86
CA LEU A 724 26.54 9.06 4.67
C LEU A 724 26.39 8.67 6.14
N ALA A 725 27.43 8.10 6.73
CA ALA A 725 27.52 7.95 8.18
C ALA A 725 27.50 9.32 8.87
N GLU A 726 27.06 9.37 10.13
CA GLU A 726 27.05 10.61 10.91
C GLU A 726 28.44 11.23 11.03
N SER A 727 29.47 10.39 11.13
CA SER A 727 30.89 10.80 11.10
C SER A 727 31.32 11.41 9.75
N GLU A 728 30.74 10.98 8.64
CA GLU A 728 31.08 11.43 7.27
C GLU A 728 30.33 12.71 6.87
N TYR A 729 29.18 12.98 7.49
CA TYR A 729 28.31 14.11 7.17
C TYR A 729 29.05 15.46 7.10
N ARG A 730 30.08 15.68 7.94
CA ARG A 730 30.86 16.93 7.93
C ARG A 730 31.54 17.22 6.59
N ASN A 731 31.74 16.19 5.76
CA ASN A 731 32.34 16.28 4.44
C ASN A 731 31.30 16.23 3.31
N ALA A 732 30.01 16.36 3.61
CA ALA A 732 28.92 16.30 2.61
C ALA A 732 29.16 17.24 1.42
N ALA A 733 29.52 18.50 1.68
CA ALA A 733 29.81 19.48 0.64
C ALA A 733 31.00 19.05 -0.25
N GLN A 734 32.06 18.53 0.38
CA GLN A 734 33.25 18.03 -0.33
C GLN A 734 32.89 16.83 -1.22
N ILE A 735 32.23 15.81 -0.65
CA ILE A 735 31.74 14.62 -1.35
C ILE A 735 30.88 15.05 -2.55
N ALA A 736 29.94 15.97 -2.36
CA ALA A 736 29.08 16.47 -3.42
C ALA A 736 29.85 17.21 -4.52
N SER A 737 30.91 17.94 -4.18
CA SER A 737 31.77 18.65 -5.14
C SER A 737 32.70 17.74 -5.93
N GLU A 738 33.16 16.64 -5.32
CA GLU A 738 34.02 15.63 -5.94
C GLU A 738 33.22 14.63 -6.78
N THR A 739 31.91 14.54 -6.54
CA THR A 739 30.99 13.76 -7.38
C THR A 739 30.78 14.47 -8.72
N GLN A 740 31.37 13.96 -9.78
CA GLN A 740 31.36 14.62 -11.09
C GLN A 740 31.14 13.63 -12.25
N LEU A 741 30.56 14.14 -13.33
CA LEU A 741 30.56 13.45 -14.62
C LEU A 741 31.98 13.46 -15.18
N GLU A 742 32.45 12.31 -15.66
CA GLU A 742 33.78 12.18 -16.25
C GLU A 742 33.80 12.79 -17.67
N PRO A 743 34.58 13.85 -17.93
CA PRO A 743 34.55 14.58 -19.21
C PRO A 743 35.03 13.77 -20.42
N SER A 744 35.75 12.66 -20.19
CA SER A 744 36.57 12.00 -21.22
C SER A 744 36.03 10.66 -21.74
N GLN A 745 34.92 10.14 -21.20
CA GLN A 745 34.45 8.78 -21.52
C GLN A 745 32.93 8.67 -21.75
N SER A 746 32.32 9.67 -22.40
CA SER A 746 30.87 9.86 -22.64
C SER A 746 30.10 10.42 -21.45
N GLU A 747 28.96 11.09 -21.70
CA GLU A 747 27.99 11.64 -20.72
C GLU A 747 27.40 10.59 -19.76
N SER A 748 27.97 9.38 -19.74
CA SER A 748 27.46 8.18 -19.08
C SER A 748 28.39 7.65 -17.99
N SER A 749 29.52 8.31 -17.71
CA SER A 749 30.48 7.90 -16.68
C SER A 749 30.52 8.86 -15.50
N ILE A 750 30.52 8.32 -14.28
CA ILE A 750 30.42 9.08 -13.03
C ILE A 750 31.55 8.65 -12.12
N ARG A 751 32.25 9.63 -11.54
CA ARG A 751 33.17 9.40 -10.43
C ARG A 751 32.48 9.74 -9.11
N ILE A 752 32.47 8.77 -8.21
CA ILE A 752 31.77 8.82 -6.92
C ILE A 752 32.82 8.63 -5.81
N PRO A 753 33.19 9.66 -5.04
CA PRO A 753 34.11 9.48 -3.91
C PRO A 753 33.52 8.48 -2.91
N THR A 754 34.37 7.65 -2.30
CA THR A 754 33.95 6.74 -1.23
C THR A 754 34.75 6.96 0.05
N PRO A 755 34.18 6.62 1.22
CA PRO A 755 34.90 6.71 2.49
C PRO A 755 36.14 5.79 2.55
N ASP A 756 36.07 4.60 1.94
CA ASP A 756 37.08 3.54 2.08
C ASP A 756 38.15 3.50 0.95
N GLY A 757 37.95 4.24 -0.14
CA GLY A 757 38.80 4.22 -1.35
C GLY A 757 38.79 5.55 -2.10
N PRO A 758 39.57 5.71 -3.19
CA PRO A 758 39.65 6.99 -3.87
C PRO A 758 38.35 7.37 -4.58
N TYR A 759 37.65 6.39 -5.19
CA TYR A 759 36.32 6.55 -5.80
C TYR A 759 35.74 5.19 -6.27
N VAL A 760 34.43 5.15 -6.50
CA VAL A 760 33.74 4.19 -7.36
C VAL A 760 33.47 4.89 -8.69
N GLN A 761 33.77 4.23 -9.81
CA GLN A 761 33.40 4.71 -11.13
C GLN A 761 32.26 3.86 -11.69
N ILE A 762 31.20 4.52 -12.14
CA ILE A 762 30.07 3.86 -12.79
C ILE A 762 29.96 4.39 -14.21
N SER A 763 30.02 3.49 -15.19
CA SER A 763 29.88 3.81 -16.60
C SER A 763 28.66 3.09 -17.17
N PHE A 764 27.60 3.84 -17.49
CA PHE A 764 26.43 3.30 -18.19
C PHE A 764 26.81 3.00 -19.65
N THR A 765 26.79 1.74 -20.04
CA THR A 765 27.01 1.34 -21.44
C THR A 765 25.67 1.02 -22.11
N GLN A 766 25.69 0.74 -23.42
CA GLN A 766 24.47 0.34 -24.15
C GLN A 766 23.83 -0.96 -23.63
N THR A 767 24.60 -1.81 -22.94
CA THR A 767 24.13 -3.14 -22.50
C THR A 767 24.01 -3.27 -20.99
N LEU A 768 25.09 -2.97 -20.25
CA LEU A 768 25.16 -3.04 -18.79
C LEU A 768 26.10 -1.98 -18.23
N PRO A 769 25.81 -1.41 -17.06
CA PRO A 769 26.76 -0.53 -16.42
C PRO A 769 27.99 -1.33 -15.96
N THR A 770 29.15 -0.67 -16.02
CA THR A 770 30.38 -1.19 -15.41
C THR A 770 30.62 -0.43 -14.11
N VAL A 771 30.86 -1.16 -13.02
CA VAL A 771 31.23 -0.61 -11.71
C VAL A 771 32.69 -0.94 -11.44
N ILE A 772 33.53 0.09 -11.40
CA ILE A 772 34.99 -0.04 -11.24
C ILE A 772 35.39 0.56 -9.90
N ARG A 773 36.21 -0.19 -9.16
CA ARG A 773 36.87 0.26 -7.95
C ARG A 773 38.36 0.20 -8.20
N PRO A 774 39.05 1.34 -8.43
CA PRO A 774 40.50 1.35 -8.55
C PRO A 774 41.10 0.75 -7.28
N MET A 775 42.01 -0.22 -7.41
CA MET A 775 42.77 -0.68 -6.26
C MET A 775 43.69 0.45 -5.79
N LYS A 776 43.87 0.58 -4.48
CA LYS A 776 44.86 1.48 -3.87
C LYS A 776 46.27 1.09 -4.30
#